data_AF-A0A8C5H4Z1-F1
#
_entry.id   AF-A0A8C5H4Z1-F1
#
_cell.length_a   1.000
_cell.length_b   1.000
_cell.length_c   1.000
_cell.angle_alpha   90.00
_cell.angle_beta   90.00
_cell.angle_gamma   90.00
#
_symmetry.space_group_name_H-M   'P 1'
#
loop_
_entity.id
_entity.type
_entity.pdbx_description
1 polymer ?
#
loop_
_entity_poly.entity_id
_entity_poly.type
_entity_poly.pdbx_seq_one_letter_code
_entity_poly.pdbx_strand_id
1 'polypeptide(L)'
;MQCWGLNTYLYGPKDDLKHRLLWREVYSPEEEGQLRTLIVEAESRGLRFVYALSPGQDIVFSSSCDLTLLKRKLTQVSDLGCQAFAILFDDIDHSMCQADSEAFASFAHAQVTVTNEIYRFLGEPPVFLFCPTEYCSSLCSPSVSKSSYLQTIGEDLLPDITVIWTGSKVISRRLSVESVAEVESVLQRPPLIWDNLHANDYDSRRLFLGPFKDREPQLRHHLRGLLLNPNCEFEANYIPLHTLGSWHRAGNEEGKGEEHSERRWVEKAAMQYVHWYYRRERQEEQQIWENRRSDEPNQPPVSKYGVKSQGRGFCSGKGLLSESQVRLLVGLHYLPHEHGASAQKLLQDLTWLKANCHVVGVNSKKVPSQKTDEWRGRASKFLSLCEDIAQLHCSVVGGANRAVLYDLYPYVWDLRNMALLAKAFICWLDGRVLIPSWSVCYPCDAGCGKTSGADVLGVESEPWVFKGGVSGEVQMLLPIGSSSELFTHPPPLFPTSRLYNIRPYHSKDKVGRSRRNESSAAHPEVIGDRCLGPCLALCPEYSFILEDELGVCGCVLGILDVRSFAKRCQASWIPAMRDKYPPKINKDLIQLMEEDQGEYPDSLLYHFPSQLRLDALPELVDISVSRILLTSLLTALKANGSQGVFCEVQPTDRQRLEFLTKLGFLEILRGEARSREGVVLGRLL
;
A
#
# COMPACT_ATOMS: atom_id res chain seq x y z
N MET A 1 18.42 -7.67 16.94
CA MET A 1 18.33 -9.08 17.38
C MET A 1 18.97 -9.30 18.75
N GLN A 2 20.30 -9.20 18.90
CA GLN A 2 21.02 -9.39 20.19
C GLN A 2 20.43 -8.54 21.34
N CYS A 3 20.19 -7.25 21.11
CA CYS A 3 19.60 -6.33 22.10
C CYS A 3 18.21 -6.76 22.61
N TRP A 4 17.52 -7.65 21.90
CA TRP A 4 16.19 -8.15 22.27
C TRP A 4 16.21 -9.60 22.73
N GLY A 5 17.39 -10.20 22.92
CA GLY A 5 17.55 -11.59 23.35
C GLY A 5 17.28 -12.62 22.25
N LEU A 6 17.27 -12.22 20.99
CA LEU A 6 17.18 -13.13 19.84
C LEU A 6 18.58 -13.62 19.44
N ASN A 7 18.70 -14.86 18.95
CA ASN A 7 19.98 -15.56 18.88
C ASN A 7 20.30 -16.25 17.54
N THR A 8 19.42 -16.21 16.53
CA THR A 8 19.62 -16.96 15.27
C THR A 8 19.21 -16.11 14.07
N TYR A 9 20.07 -16.07 13.04
CA TYR A 9 19.81 -15.45 11.73
C TYR A 9 19.93 -16.53 10.65
N LEU A 10 18.86 -16.74 9.89
CA LEU A 10 18.82 -17.65 8.76
C LEU A 10 19.00 -16.85 7.47
N TYR A 11 20.08 -17.13 6.74
CA TYR A 11 20.31 -16.58 5.42
C TYR A 11 19.61 -17.44 4.37
N GLY A 12 18.48 -16.96 3.84
CA GLY A 12 17.75 -17.62 2.75
C GLY A 12 16.94 -16.65 1.86
N PRO A 13 17.55 -15.57 1.34
CA PRO A 13 16.85 -14.64 0.46
C PRO A 13 16.52 -15.30 -0.89
N LYS A 14 15.24 -15.34 -1.27
CA LYS A 14 14.78 -15.97 -2.53
C LYS A 14 15.34 -15.28 -3.78
N ASP A 15 15.67 -13.99 -3.69
CA ASP A 15 16.24 -13.21 -4.79
C ASP A 15 17.77 -13.33 -4.95
N ASP A 16 18.48 -13.97 -4.00
CA ASP A 16 19.87 -14.39 -4.27
C ASP A 16 19.84 -15.55 -5.27
N LEU A 17 20.26 -15.26 -6.50
CA LEU A 17 20.32 -16.25 -7.57
C LEU A 17 21.08 -17.51 -7.13
N LYS A 18 22.20 -17.37 -6.42
CA LYS A 18 23.06 -18.49 -6.01
C LYS A 18 22.57 -19.25 -4.77
N HIS A 19 21.50 -18.77 -4.14
CA HIS A 19 20.77 -19.47 -3.09
C HIS A 19 19.70 -20.43 -3.66
N ARG A 20 19.05 -20.06 -4.78
CA ARG A 20 17.93 -20.82 -5.35
C ARG A 20 18.08 -21.15 -6.83
N LEU A 21 18.04 -20.15 -7.73
CA LEU A 21 17.98 -20.37 -9.18
C LEU A 21 19.27 -20.99 -9.76
N LEU A 22 20.43 -20.56 -9.26
CA LEU A 22 21.77 -20.96 -9.69
C LEU A 22 22.50 -21.67 -8.53
N TRP A 23 21.79 -22.49 -7.76
CA TRP A 23 22.32 -23.13 -6.53
C TRP A 23 23.58 -23.98 -6.76
N ARG A 24 23.78 -24.48 -7.98
CA ARG A 24 24.99 -25.23 -8.40
C ARG A 24 26.23 -24.35 -8.51
N GLU A 25 26.07 -23.04 -8.68
CA GLU A 25 27.18 -22.10 -8.82
C GLU A 25 27.75 -21.72 -7.45
N VAL A 26 29.07 -21.84 -7.32
CA VAL A 26 29.81 -21.35 -6.17
C VAL A 26 29.84 -19.82 -6.13
N TYR A 27 29.98 -19.25 -4.93
CA TYR A 27 30.22 -17.82 -4.77
C TYR A 27 31.57 -17.43 -5.39
N SER A 28 31.62 -16.25 -5.98
CA SER A 28 32.84 -15.60 -6.47
C SER A 28 33.66 -15.09 -5.28
N PRO A 29 34.96 -14.77 -5.46
CA PRO A 29 35.80 -14.27 -4.37
C PRO A 29 35.25 -12.99 -3.69
N GLU A 30 34.55 -12.13 -4.44
CA GLU A 30 33.91 -10.94 -3.88
C GLU A 30 32.70 -11.30 -3.00
N GLU A 31 31.82 -12.17 -3.49
CA GLU A 31 30.67 -12.67 -2.75
C GLU A 31 31.10 -13.46 -1.50
N GLU A 32 32.17 -14.27 -1.59
CA GLU A 32 32.78 -14.95 -0.43
C GLU A 32 33.26 -13.95 0.63
N GLY A 33 33.89 -12.85 0.22
CA GLY A 33 34.35 -11.80 1.12
C GLY A 33 33.18 -11.14 1.87
N GLN A 34 32.07 -10.88 1.18
CA GLN A 34 30.85 -10.34 1.78
C GLN A 34 30.20 -11.35 2.74
N LEU A 35 30.06 -12.61 2.33
CA LEU A 35 29.44 -13.66 3.13
C LEU A 35 30.27 -13.99 4.38
N ARG A 36 31.60 -14.06 4.26
CA ARG A 36 32.50 -14.21 5.42
C ARG A 36 32.35 -13.07 6.41
N THR A 37 32.27 -11.83 5.92
CA THR A 37 32.05 -10.66 6.79
C THR A 37 30.73 -10.78 7.55
N LEU A 38 29.66 -11.21 6.88
CA LEU A 38 28.35 -11.41 7.50
C LEU A 38 28.36 -12.52 8.56
N ILE A 39 29.01 -13.66 8.29
CA ILE A 39 29.16 -14.77 9.24
C ILE A 39 29.90 -14.29 10.51
N VAL A 40 31.06 -13.65 10.34
CA VAL A 40 31.88 -13.14 11.45
C VAL A 40 31.11 -12.09 12.27
N GLU A 41 30.40 -11.19 11.61
CA GLU A 41 29.63 -10.15 12.29
C GLU A 41 28.47 -10.75 13.09
N ALA A 42 27.76 -11.75 12.55
CA ALA A 42 26.71 -12.46 13.26
C ALA A 42 27.24 -13.12 14.53
N GLU A 43 28.35 -13.87 14.43
CA GLU A 43 28.98 -14.54 15.57
C GLU A 43 29.47 -13.54 16.63
N SER A 44 30.09 -12.44 16.20
CA SER A 44 30.57 -11.38 17.12
C SER A 44 29.44 -10.76 17.96
N ARG A 45 28.20 -10.82 17.44
CA ARG A 45 26.97 -10.35 18.11
C ARG A 45 26.23 -11.46 18.86
N GLY A 46 26.83 -12.64 18.98
CA GLY A 46 26.21 -13.81 19.62
C GLY A 46 25.01 -14.37 18.86
N LEU A 47 24.96 -14.15 17.54
CA LEU A 47 23.94 -14.74 16.66
C LEU A 47 24.51 -15.97 15.98
N ARG A 48 23.75 -17.06 15.98
CA ARG A 48 23.99 -18.21 15.11
C ARG A 48 23.63 -17.84 13.69
N PHE A 49 24.60 -17.88 12.79
CA PHE A 49 24.38 -17.78 11.35
C PHE A 49 24.02 -19.16 10.79
N VAL A 50 22.89 -19.28 10.10
CA VAL A 50 22.46 -20.50 9.41
C VAL A 50 22.42 -20.24 7.91
N TYR A 51 23.20 -20.98 7.13
CA TYR A 51 23.18 -20.87 5.67
C TYR A 51 22.12 -21.80 5.08
N ALA A 52 21.11 -21.25 4.42
CA ALA A 52 20.13 -22.03 3.69
C ALA A 52 20.49 -22.16 2.20
N LEU A 53 20.06 -23.25 1.58
CA LEU A 53 20.14 -23.48 0.14
C LEU A 53 18.82 -24.10 -0.36
N SER A 54 18.29 -23.61 -1.48
CA SER A 54 17.03 -24.06 -2.09
C SER A 54 17.26 -24.76 -3.44
N PRO A 55 17.71 -26.02 -3.47
CA PRO A 55 17.98 -26.72 -4.73
C PRO A 55 16.72 -27.27 -5.43
N GLY A 56 15.55 -27.19 -4.79
CA GLY A 56 14.36 -27.95 -5.20
C GLY A 56 13.75 -27.61 -6.56
N GLN A 57 14.08 -26.47 -7.19
CA GLN A 57 13.47 -26.08 -8.46
C GLN A 57 13.90 -26.96 -9.64
N ASP A 58 15.14 -27.44 -9.65
CA ASP A 58 15.71 -28.15 -10.80
C ASP A 58 16.74 -29.23 -10.43
N ILE A 59 16.82 -29.62 -9.14
CA ILE A 59 17.65 -30.75 -8.71
C ILE A 59 17.14 -32.06 -9.32
N VAL A 60 18.08 -32.89 -9.78
CA VAL A 60 17.84 -34.32 -10.06
C VAL A 60 18.37 -35.10 -8.87
N PHE A 61 17.49 -35.59 -8.00
CA PHE A 61 17.87 -36.18 -6.71
C PHE A 61 18.77 -37.41 -6.83
N SER A 62 18.59 -38.18 -7.90
CA SER A 62 19.34 -39.40 -8.23
C SER A 62 20.69 -39.12 -8.92
N SER A 63 20.95 -37.87 -9.30
CA SER A 63 22.17 -37.47 -9.99
C SER A 63 23.34 -37.31 -9.02
N SER A 64 24.36 -38.16 -9.18
CA SER A 64 25.62 -38.03 -8.43
C SER A 64 26.36 -36.72 -8.73
N CYS A 65 26.16 -36.14 -9.92
CA CYS A 65 26.70 -34.84 -10.29
C CYS A 65 26.07 -33.73 -9.45
N ASP A 66 24.74 -33.70 -9.36
CA ASP A 66 24.03 -32.69 -8.56
C ASP A 66 24.36 -32.81 -7.07
N LEU A 67 24.43 -34.04 -6.55
CA LEU A 67 24.87 -34.26 -5.17
C LEU A 67 26.30 -33.75 -4.93
N THR A 68 27.21 -33.93 -5.90
CA THR A 68 28.59 -33.43 -5.80
C THR A 68 28.64 -31.91 -5.83
N LEU A 69 27.84 -31.26 -6.69
CA LEU A 69 27.74 -29.80 -6.75
C LEU A 69 27.14 -29.22 -5.48
N LEU A 70 26.13 -29.88 -4.91
CA LEU A 70 25.51 -29.52 -3.64
C LEU A 70 26.54 -29.55 -2.49
N LYS A 71 27.28 -30.67 -2.39
CA LYS A 71 28.38 -30.83 -1.42
C LYS A 71 29.44 -29.74 -1.59
N ARG A 72 29.89 -29.49 -2.83
CA ARG A 72 30.88 -28.45 -3.16
C ARG A 72 30.43 -27.07 -2.71
N LYS A 73 29.18 -26.70 -2.97
CA LYS A 73 28.61 -25.40 -2.56
C LYS A 73 28.59 -25.26 -1.04
N LEU A 74 28.16 -26.28 -0.31
CA LEU A 74 28.08 -26.26 1.14
C LEU A 74 29.46 -26.28 1.81
N THR A 75 30.42 -27.02 1.24
CA THR A 75 31.83 -26.98 1.67
C THR A 75 32.39 -25.57 1.55
N GLN A 76 32.15 -24.88 0.43
CA GLN A 76 32.62 -23.49 0.26
C GLN A 76 32.15 -22.59 1.41
N VAL A 77 30.87 -22.68 1.78
CA VAL A 77 30.31 -21.85 2.88
C VAL A 77 30.79 -22.31 4.25
N SER A 78 31.00 -23.61 4.45
CA SER A 78 31.64 -24.18 5.66
C SER A 78 33.05 -23.62 5.85
N ASP A 79 33.85 -23.55 4.78
CA ASP A 79 35.21 -23.00 4.79
C ASP A 79 35.26 -21.48 5.09
N LEU A 80 34.11 -20.79 4.98
CA LEU A 80 33.98 -19.40 5.43
C LEU A 80 33.79 -19.27 6.95
N GLY A 81 33.51 -20.37 7.65
CA GLY A 81 33.27 -20.44 9.10
C GLY A 81 31.84 -20.82 9.49
N CYS A 82 30.94 -21.07 8.53
CA CYS A 82 29.55 -21.42 8.83
C CYS A 82 29.43 -22.84 9.41
N GLN A 83 28.73 -22.98 10.53
CA GLN A 83 28.56 -24.26 11.25
C GLN A 83 27.10 -24.76 11.31
N ALA A 84 26.16 -24.01 10.72
CA ALA A 84 24.74 -24.35 10.72
C ALA A 84 24.15 -24.18 9.32
N PHE A 85 23.34 -25.15 8.90
CA PHE A 85 22.88 -25.24 7.51
C PHE A 85 21.39 -25.52 7.42
N ALA A 86 20.80 -25.22 6.26
CA ALA A 86 19.42 -25.57 5.95
C ALA A 86 19.27 -25.99 4.48
N ILE A 87 18.46 -27.00 4.22
CA ILE A 87 18.00 -27.35 2.86
C ILE A 87 16.51 -27.06 2.77
N LEU A 88 16.11 -26.27 1.79
CA LEU A 88 14.73 -25.82 1.64
C LEU A 88 14.10 -26.39 0.36
N PHE A 89 12.99 -27.09 0.51
CA PHE A 89 12.18 -27.64 -0.57
C PHE A 89 10.78 -26.99 -0.63
N ASP A 90 10.71 -25.70 -0.27
CA ASP A 90 9.50 -24.89 -0.30
C ASP A 90 9.22 -24.27 -1.68
N ASP A 91 7.94 -24.09 -2.01
CA ASP A 91 7.44 -23.46 -3.24
C ASP A 91 7.97 -24.12 -4.52
N ILE A 92 7.87 -25.46 -4.57
CA ILE A 92 8.22 -26.29 -5.73
C ILE A 92 7.08 -27.22 -6.11
N ASP A 93 7.10 -27.72 -7.34
CA ASP A 93 6.17 -28.75 -7.81
C ASP A 93 6.44 -30.09 -7.10
N HIS A 94 5.41 -30.92 -6.94
CA HIS A 94 5.51 -32.25 -6.31
C HIS A 94 5.94 -33.34 -7.31
N SER A 95 6.19 -32.98 -8.56
CA SER A 95 6.63 -33.89 -9.61
C SER A 95 8.13 -34.16 -9.56
N MET A 96 8.47 -35.41 -9.85
CA MET A 96 9.85 -35.86 -10.04
C MET A 96 10.12 -36.04 -11.54
N CYS A 97 11.37 -35.82 -11.95
CA CYS A 97 11.80 -36.22 -13.29
C CYS A 97 11.77 -37.75 -13.43
N GLN A 98 11.89 -38.26 -14.66
CA GLN A 98 11.84 -39.70 -14.92
C GLN A 98 12.92 -40.48 -14.14
N ALA A 99 14.16 -39.99 -14.14
CA ALA A 99 15.27 -40.66 -13.44
C ALA A 99 15.01 -40.79 -11.92
N ASP A 100 14.45 -39.75 -11.30
CA ASP A 100 14.13 -39.77 -9.87
C ASP A 100 12.93 -40.66 -9.56
N SER A 101 11.94 -40.71 -10.47
CA SER A 101 10.78 -41.59 -10.33
C SER A 101 11.16 -43.08 -10.43
N GLU A 102 12.23 -43.41 -11.16
CA GLU A 102 12.78 -44.77 -11.23
C GLU A 102 13.66 -45.11 -10.01
N ALA A 103 14.28 -44.10 -9.38
CA ALA A 103 15.21 -44.27 -8.27
C ALA A 103 14.55 -44.23 -6.87
N PHE A 104 13.46 -43.49 -6.70
CA PHE A 104 12.84 -43.24 -5.39
C PHE A 104 11.36 -43.62 -5.35
N ALA A 105 10.93 -44.15 -4.20
CA ALA A 105 9.54 -44.55 -3.98
C ALA A 105 8.56 -43.37 -3.89
N SER A 106 9.02 -42.20 -3.44
CA SER A 106 8.22 -40.98 -3.39
C SER A 106 9.11 -39.73 -3.37
N PHE A 107 8.48 -38.56 -3.57
CA PHE A 107 9.15 -37.27 -3.48
C PHE A 107 9.78 -37.00 -2.10
N ALA A 108 9.10 -37.41 -1.02
CA ALA A 108 9.65 -37.33 0.33
C ALA A 108 10.91 -38.18 0.49
N HIS A 109 10.91 -39.42 -0.02
CA HIS A 109 12.09 -40.30 0.05
C HIS A 109 13.30 -39.69 -0.68
N ALA A 110 13.08 -39.07 -1.83
CA ALA A 110 14.15 -38.40 -2.58
C ALA A 110 14.77 -37.24 -1.78
N GLN A 111 13.91 -36.36 -1.22
CA GLN A 111 14.35 -35.23 -0.40
C GLN A 111 15.06 -35.66 0.88
N VAL A 112 14.50 -36.64 1.60
CA VAL A 112 15.09 -37.19 2.83
C VAL A 112 16.45 -37.83 2.54
N THR A 113 16.57 -38.59 1.44
CA THR A 113 17.82 -39.25 1.07
C THR A 113 18.93 -38.23 0.85
N VAL A 114 18.69 -37.20 0.01
CA VAL A 114 19.68 -36.15 -0.24
C VAL A 114 19.98 -35.35 1.03
N THR A 115 18.96 -35.03 1.83
CA THR A 115 19.14 -34.24 3.06
C THR A 115 19.98 -34.99 4.10
N ASN A 116 19.70 -36.27 4.33
CA ASN A 116 20.47 -37.12 5.25
C ASN A 116 21.93 -37.29 4.79
N GLU A 117 22.14 -37.47 3.49
CA GLU A 117 23.47 -37.60 2.90
C GLU A 117 24.30 -36.31 3.08
N ILE A 118 23.68 -35.14 2.87
CA ILE A 118 24.32 -33.84 3.10
C ILE A 118 24.60 -33.60 4.57
N TYR A 119 23.65 -33.90 5.46
CA TYR A 119 23.83 -33.76 6.91
C TYR A 119 25.03 -34.58 7.41
N ARG A 120 25.13 -35.85 7.01
CA ARG A 120 26.28 -36.71 7.35
C ARG A 120 27.58 -36.22 6.72
N PHE A 121 27.55 -35.79 5.45
CA PHE A 121 28.73 -35.28 4.75
C PHE A 121 29.34 -34.07 5.47
N LEU A 122 28.51 -33.17 6.00
CA LEU A 122 28.96 -32.01 6.76
C LEU A 122 29.38 -32.34 8.21
N GLY A 123 29.39 -33.62 8.59
CA GLY A 123 29.79 -34.06 9.93
C GLY A 123 28.72 -33.84 10.99
N GLU A 124 27.44 -33.96 10.62
CA GLU A 124 26.30 -33.89 11.54
C GLU A 124 26.29 -32.59 12.37
N PRO A 125 26.22 -31.42 11.72
CA PRO A 125 26.32 -30.14 12.41
C PRO A 125 25.20 -29.97 13.45
N PRO A 126 25.47 -29.29 14.58
CA PRO A 126 24.52 -29.21 15.70
C PRO A 126 23.21 -28.48 15.36
N VAL A 127 23.19 -27.71 14.27
CA VAL A 127 21.99 -27.11 13.71
C VAL A 127 21.94 -27.40 12.21
N PHE A 128 21.00 -28.25 11.83
CA PHE A 128 20.65 -28.51 10.44
C PHE A 128 19.13 -28.43 10.28
N LEU A 129 18.65 -27.59 9.37
CA LEU A 129 17.23 -27.39 9.15
C LEU A 129 16.78 -28.00 7.82
N PHE A 130 15.56 -28.51 7.79
CA PHE A 130 14.90 -29.02 6.60
C PHE A 130 13.55 -28.31 6.44
N CYS A 131 13.33 -27.62 5.32
CA CYS A 131 12.02 -27.09 4.99
C CYS A 131 11.30 -28.04 4.03
N PRO A 132 10.21 -28.70 4.46
CA PRO A 132 9.42 -29.57 3.60
C PRO A 132 8.70 -28.79 2.51
N THR A 133 8.22 -29.50 1.49
CA THR A 133 7.30 -28.97 0.47
C THR A 133 5.90 -28.77 1.05
N GLU A 134 5.41 -29.72 1.85
CA GLU A 134 4.23 -29.53 2.68
C GLU A 134 4.64 -28.86 4.01
N TYR A 135 4.85 -27.54 4.01
CA TYR A 135 5.35 -26.78 5.19
C TYR A 135 4.25 -26.10 6.04
N CYS A 136 2.98 -26.33 5.71
CA CYS A 136 1.84 -25.86 6.49
C CYS A 136 0.64 -26.81 6.32
N SER A 137 -0.31 -26.77 7.25
CA SER A 137 -1.43 -27.72 7.27
C SER A 137 -2.26 -27.69 5.99
N SER A 138 -2.45 -26.51 5.37
CA SER A 138 -3.20 -26.38 4.12
C SER A 138 -2.51 -26.96 2.88
N LEU A 139 -1.22 -27.24 2.95
CA LEU A 139 -0.48 -27.93 1.88
C LEU A 139 -0.51 -29.45 2.06
N CYS A 140 -0.87 -29.96 3.24
CA CYS A 140 -0.92 -31.38 3.51
C CYS A 140 -2.14 -32.06 2.88
N SER A 141 -1.90 -33.21 2.24
CA SER A 141 -2.96 -34.01 1.64
C SER A 141 -3.00 -35.44 2.20
N PRO A 142 -4.14 -35.95 2.70
CA PRO A 142 -5.43 -35.25 2.85
C PRO A 142 -5.50 -34.37 4.13
N SER A 143 -4.60 -34.56 5.08
CA SER A 143 -4.46 -33.78 6.32
C SER A 143 -3.05 -33.97 6.90
N VAL A 144 -2.64 -33.16 7.89
CA VAL A 144 -1.33 -33.29 8.56
C VAL A 144 -1.10 -34.72 9.05
N SER A 145 -2.01 -35.24 9.89
CA SER A 145 -1.96 -36.59 10.48
C SER A 145 -1.96 -37.75 9.49
N LYS A 146 -2.38 -37.53 8.23
CA LYS A 146 -2.53 -38.57 7.20
C LYS A 146 -1.67 -38.34 5.96
N SER A 147 -0.84 -37.31 5.96
CA SER A 147 0.08 -37.03 4.86
C SER A 147 1.15 -38.10 4.81
N SER A 148 1.17 -38.90 3.75
CA SER A 148 2.23 -39.88 3.52
C SER A 148 3.58 -39.20 3.34
N TYR A 149 3.59 -37.98 2.78
CA TYR A 149 4.79 -37.16 2.63
C TYR A 149 5.39 -36.79 3.98
N LEU A 150 4.60 -36.28 4.93
CA LEU A 150 5.07 -35.96 6.27
C LEU A 150 5.41 -37.20 7.11
N GLN A 151 4.69 -38.31 6.94
CA GLN A 151 5.00 -39.57 7.61
C GLN A 151 6.40 -40.07 7.22
N THR A 152 6.72 -40.07 5.91
CA THR A 152 8.08 -40.41 5.44
C THR A 152 9.13 -39.47 6.03
N ILE A 153 8.88 -38.15 6.10
CA ILE A 153 9.81 -37.21 6.76
C ILE A 153 9.97 -37.52 8.25
N GLY A 154 8.88 -37.86 8.94
CA GLY A 154 8.92 -38.23 10.36
C GLY A 154 9.78 -39.47 10.60
N GLU A 155 9.56 -40.51 9.80
CA GLU A 155 10.20 -41.83 9.94
C GLU A 155 11.66 -41.86 9.46
N ASP A 156 11.96 -41.25 8.32
CA ASP A 156 13.23 -41.49 7.61
C ASP A 156 14.24 -40.34 7.72
N LEU A 157 13.79 -39.11 8.03
CA LEU A 157 14.72 -38.00 8.25
C LEU A 157 15.48 -38.19 9.56
N LEU A 158 16.80 -37.97 9.54
CA LEU A 158 17.63 -38.18 10.73
C LEU A 158 17.14 -37.32 11.91
N PRO A 159 17.13 -37.87 13.14
CA PRO A 159 16.39 -37.30 14.27
C PRO A 159 16.88 -35.92 14.72
N ASP A 160 18.16 -35.60 14.52
CA ASP A 160 18.76 -34.31 14.89
C ASP A 160 18.53 -33.22 13.84
N ILE A 161 17.98 -33.57 12.66
CA ILE A 161 17.57 -32.59 11.66
C ILE A 161 16.25 -31.95 12.08
N THR A 162 16.27 -30.64 12.23
CA THR A 162 15.09 -29.87 12.64
C THR A 162 14.20 -29.56 11.44
N VAL A 163 12.91 -29.87 11.54
CA VAL A 163 11.94 -29.62 10.46
C VAL A 163 11.28 -28.24 10.65
N ILE A 164 11.25 -27.45 9.59
CA ILE A 164 10.59 -26.14 9.54
C ILE A 164 9.08 -26.32 9.30
N TRP A 165 8.28 -25.47 9.96
CA TRP A 165 6.82 -25.45 9.83
C TRP A 165 6.28 -24.01 9.94
N THR A 166 5.26 -23.64 9.17
CA THR A 166 4.69 -22.27 9.19
C THR A 166 3.32 -22.17 9.90
N GLY A 167 2.74 -23.32 10.26
CA GLY A 167 1.48 -23.43 10.98
C GLY A 167 0.34 -23.96 10.12
N SER A 168 -0.88 -23.48 10.36
CA SER A 168 -2.08 -23.93 9.64
C SER A 168 -2.12 -23.46 8.19
N LYS A 169 -1.47 -22.33 7.91
CA LYS A 169 -1.43 -21.61 6.64
C LYS A 169 0.00 -21.14 6.38
N VAL A 170 0.27 -20.68 5.15
CA VAL A 170 1.53 -20.00 4.85
C VAL A 170 1.69 -18.78 5.78
N ILE A 171 0.60 -18.03 5.97
CA ILE A 171 0.51 -16.93 6.93
C ILE A 171 -0.53 -17.26 8.00
N SER A 172 -0.09 -17.99 9.03
CA SER A 172 -0.95 -18.41 10.13
C SER A 172 -1.48 -17.22 10.93
N ARG A 173 -2.81 -17.08 11.02
CA ARG A 173 -3.45 -16.07 11.88
C ARG A 173 -3.16 -16.33 13.35
N ARG A 174 -3.34 -17.58 13.78
CA ARG A 174 -3.07 -18.08 15.14
C ARG A 174 -2.24 -19.35 15.05
N LEU A 175 -1.34 -19.55 16.00
CA LEU A 175 -0.71 -20.84 16.26
C LEU A 175 -1.16 -21.31 17.66
N SER A 176 -1.67 -22.54 17.75
CA SER A 176 -2.10 -23.14 19.01
C SER A 176 -1.25 -24.36 19.37
N VAL A 177 -1.19 -24.68 20.67
CA VAL A 177 -0.43 -25.83 21.16
C VAL A 177 -0.93 -27.13 20.53
N GLU A 178 -2.24 -27.26 20.34
CA GLU A 178 -2.85 -28.45 19.73
C GLU A 178 -2.42 -28.63 18.27
N SER A 179 -2.39 -27.53 17.50
CA SER A 179 -1.97 -27.58 16.10
C SER A 179 -0.49 -27.96 15.95
N VAL A 180 0.35 -27.52 16.89
CA VAL A 180 1.78 -27.89 16.91
C VAL A 180 1.97 -29.32 17.38
N ALA A 181 1.18 -29.79 18.35
CA ALA A 181 1.24 -31.16 18.85
C ALA A 181 0.83 -32.20 17.78
N GLU A 182 -0.15 -31.89 16.92
CA GLU A 182 -0.48 -32.75 15.77
C GLU A 182 0.73 -32.91 14.83
N VAL A 183 1.39 -31.79 14.52
CA VAL A 183 2.56 -31.77 13.63
C VAL A 183 3.75 -32.50 14.27
N GLU A 184 4.03 -32.25 15.55
CA GLU A 184 5.07 -32.93 16.33
C GLU A 184 4.86 -34.46 16.33
N SER A 185 3.60 -34.91 16.47
CA SER A 185 3.27 -36.34 16.44
C SER A 185 3.60 -37.02 15.11
N VAL A 186 3.42 -36.32 13.97
CA VAL A 186 3.69 -36.89 12.64
C VAL A 186 5.17 -36.81 12.31
N LEU A 187 5.80 -35.67 12.61
CA LEU A 187 7.23 -35.45 12.38
C LEU A 187 8.12 -36.20 13.37
N GLN A 188 7.56 -36.71 14.47
CA GLN A 188 8.28 -37.37 15.56
C GLN A 188 9.37 -36.50 16.20
N ARG A 189 9.23 -35.17 16.09
CA ARG A 189 10.15 -34.16 16.66
C ARG A 189 9.46 -32.80 16.76
N PRO A 190 9.83 -31.96 17.76
CA PRO A 190 9.35 -30.59 17.84
C PRO A 190 9.75 -29.78 16.59
N PRO A 191 8.80 -29.12 15.90
CA PRO A 191 9.13 -28.33 14.73
C PRO A 191 9.83 -27.01 15.12
N LEU A 192 10.52 -26.40 14.15
CA LEU A 192 10.91 -25.00 14.20
C LEU A 192 9.87 -24.19 13.43
N ILE A 193 9.30 -23.16 14.06
CA ILE A 193 8.35 -22.28 13.37
C ILE A 193 9.11 -21.30 12.49
N TRP A 194 8.77 -21.27 11.20
CA TRP A 194 9.07 -20.16 10.30
C TRP A 194 7.81 -19.30 10.20
N ASP A 195 7.79 -18.19 10.90
CA ASP A 195 6.60 -17.36 11.06
C ASP A 195 6.54 -16.27 10.00
N ASN A 196 5.52 -16.29 9.15
CA ASN A 196 5.28 -15.29 8.11
C ASN A 196 4.28 -14.20 8.54
N LEU A 197 3.97 -14.06 9.83
CA LEU A 197 3.01 -13.05 10.33
C LEU A 197 3.30 -11.62 9.85
N HIS A 198 4.57 -11.29 9.59
CA HIS A 198 4.97 -9.95 9.15
C HIS A 198 5.58 -9.93 7.74
N ALA A 199 5.54 -11.04 7.00
CA ALA A 199 5.99 -11.08 5.61
C ALA A 199 5.05 -10.23 4.74
N ASN A 200 5.60 -9.49 3.76
CA ASN A 200 4.83 -8.67 2.81
C ASN A 200 5.25 -8.83 1.34
N ASP A 201 6.15 -9.76 1.04
CA ASP A 201 6.62 -10.11 -0.30
C ASP A 201 5.48 -10.48 -1.28
N TYR A 202 4.39 -11.05 -0.78
CA TYR A 202 3.20 -11.40 -1.57
C TYR A 202 2.34 -10.20 -2.00
N ASP A 203 2.49 -9.02 -1.38
CA ASP A 203 1.77 -7.79 -1.74
C ASP A 203 2.57 -6.54 -1.35
N SER A 204 3.28 -5.97 -2.32
CA SER A 204 4.12 -4.77 -2.15
C SER A 204 3.37 -3.51 -1.74
N ARG A 205 2.03 -3.52 -1.72
CA ARG A 205 1.22 -2.41 -1.19
C ARG A 205 0.92 -2.55 0.30
N ARG A 206 1.33 -3.65 0.93
CA ARG A 206 1.09 -3.93 2.34
C ARG A 206 2.36 -3.83 3.15
N LEU A 207 2.18 -3.41 4.40
CA LEU A 207 3.23 -3.25 5.39
C LEU A 207 2.67 -3.66 6.75
N PHE A 208 3.46 -4.36 7.55
CA PHE A 208 3.03 -4.92 8.83
C PHE A 208 3.90 -4.40 9.98
N LEU A 209 3.38 -3.39 10.66
CA LEU A 209 4.00 -2.72 11.81
C LEU A 209 3.32 -3.08 13.13
N GLY A 210 2.29 -3.93 13.09
CA GLY A 210 1.62 -4.47 14.27
C GLY A 210 2.51 -5.36 15.12
N PRO A 211 2.10 -5.68 16.36
CA PRO A 211 2.88 -6.50 17.27
C PRO A 211 2.88 -7.98 16.86
N PHE A 212 3.93 -8.71 17.23
CA PHE A 212 3.91 -10.17 17.23
C PHE A 212 2.83 -10.68 18.19
N LYS A 213 1.85 -11.41 17.67
CA LYS A 213 0.56 -11.70 18.34
C LYS A 213 0.02 -13.08 17.93
N ASP A 214 -0.92 -13.59 18.74
CA ASP A 214 -1.68 -14.83 18.50
C ASP A 214 -0.81 -16.11 18.43
N ARG A 215 0.33 -16.05 19.11
CA ARG A 215 1.20 -17.19 19.43
C ARG A 215 1.24 -17.30 20.94
N GLU A 216 0.60 -18.31 21.51
CA GLU A 216 0.60 -18.51 22.97
C GLU A 216 2.03 -18.69 23.49
N PRO A 217 2.45 -18.02 24.57
CA PRO A 217 3.81 -18.17 25.11
C PRO A 217 4.18 -19.62 25.43
N GLN A 218 3.19 -20.44 25.81
CA GLN A 218 3.34 -21.87 26.09
C GLN A 218 3.77 -22.69 24.87
N LEU A 219 3.54 -22.21 23.64
CA LEU A 219 4.03 -22.86 22.42
C LEU A 219 5.54 -23.14 22.50
N ARG A 220 6.29 -22.29 23.19
CA ARG A 220 7.75 -22.40 23.27
C ARG A 220 8.23 -23.73 23.85
N HIS A 221 7.41 -24.42 24.64
CA HIS A 221 7.74 -25.75 25.19
C HIS A 221 7.59 -26.88 24.17
N HIS A 222 6.86 -26.64 23.08
CA HIS A 222 6.58 -27.59 21.99
C HIS A 222 7.39 -27.30 20.72
N LEU A 223 8.28 -26.30 20.76
CA LEU A 223 9.03 -25.84 19.59
C LEU A 223 10.53 -26.01 19.79
N ARG A 224 11.20 -26.42 18.71
CA ARG A 224 12.67 -26.37 18.64
C ARG A 224 13.18 -24.93 18.53
N GLY A 225 12.39 -24.05 17.93
CA GLY A 225 12.69 -22.64 17.76
C GLY A 225 11.60 -21.89 17.01
N LEU A 226 11.76 -20.57 16.89
CA LEU A 226 10.91 -19.72 16.06
C LEU A 226 11.79 -18.70 15.34
N LEU A 227 11.69 -18.67 14.02
CA LEU A 227 12.29 -17.69 13.12
C LEU A 227 11.16 -16.85 12.54
N LEU A 228 11.32 -15.52 12.55
CA LEU A 228 10.38 -14.60 11.93
C LEU A 228 10.90 -14.24 10.54
N ASN A 229 10.06 -14.41 9.52
CA ASN A 229 10.22 -13.84 8.20
C ASN A 229 9.40 -12.53 8.13
N PRO A 230 10.07 -11.37 8.21
CA PRO A 230 9.41 -10.09 8.42
C PRO A 230 9.17 -9.36 7.09
N ASN A 231 8.92 -8.05 7.12
CA ASN A 231 8.73 -7.25 5.91
C ASN A 231 10.03 -7.21 5.08
N CYS A 232 9.90 -7.01 3.77
CA CYS A 232 11.03 -6.76 2.86
C CYS A 232 11.82 -5.50 3.28
N GLU A 233 11.11 -4.46 3.70
CA GLU A 233 11.67 -3.18 4.13
C GLU A 233 12.34 -3.33 5.51
N PHE A 234 13.66 -3.17 5.54
CA PHE A 234 14.47 -3.47 6.73
C PHE A 234 14.05 -2.62 7.95
N GLU A 235 13.85 -1.31 7.76
CA GLU A 235 13.56 -0.39 8.86
C GLU A 235 12.11 -0.52 9.37
N ALA A 236 11.22 -1.19 8.61
CA ALA A 236 9.87 -1.53 9.04
C ALA A 236 9.84 -2.65 10.09
N ASN A 237 10.93 -3.41 10.24
CA ASN A 237 10.98 -4.61 11.06
C ASN A 237 11.32 -4.37 12.54
N TYR A 238 11.49 -3.12 12.95
CA TYR A 238 11.78 -2.79 14.35
C TYR A 238 10.69 -3.27 15.31
N ILE A 239 9.41 -2.94 15.04
CA ILE A 239 8.29 -3.35 15.90
C ILE A 239 8.10 -4.88 15.87
N PRO A 240 8.03 -5.55 14.69
CA PRO A 240 7.97 -7.01 14.61
C PRO A 240 9.05 -7.71 15.45
N LEU A 241 10.32 -7.36 15.27
CA LEU A 241 11.42 -8.01 15.97
C LEU A 241 11.49 -7.65 17.47
N HIS A 242 11.18 -6.40 17.84
CA HIS A 242 11.14 -6.00 19.24
C HIS A 242 10.02 -6.73 20.03
N THR A 243 8.84 -6.85 19.42
CA THR A 243 7.70 -7.54 20.03
C THR A 243 7.90 -9.05 20.07
N LEU A 244 8.54 -9.65 19.05
CA LEU A 244 9.01 -11.03 19.13
C LEU A 244 9.99 -11.26 20.30
N GLY A 245 10.99 -10.38 20.47
CA GLY A 245 11.90 -10.47 21.61
C GLY A 245 11.20 -10.30 22.96
N SER A 246 10.13 -9.50 23.01
CA SER A 246 9.30 -9.36 24.21
C SER A 246 8.48 -10.62 24.50
N TRP A 247 7.88 -11.23 23.47
CA TRP A 247 7.22 -12.53 23.55
C TRP A 247 8.19 -13.62 24.04
N HIS A 248 9.40 -13.66 23.48
CA HIS A 248 10.43 -14.63 23.87
C HIS A 248 10.83 -14.53 25.34
N ARG A 249 10.94 -13.30 25.88
CA ARG A 249 11.22 -13.06 27.30
C ARG A 249 10.04 -13.37 28.21
N ALA A 250 8.81 -13.03 27.80
CA ALA A 250 7.62 -13.33 28.58
C ALA A 250 7.44 -14.84 28.79
N GLY A 251 7.78 -15.67 27.78
CA GLY A 251 7.82 -17.12 27.93
C GLY A 251 8.91 -17.67 28.87
N ASN A 252 9.84 -16.83 29.36
CA ASN A 252 10.79 -17.21 30.43
C ASN A 252 10.27 -16.88 31.85
N GLU A 253 9.33 -15.95 31.97
CA GLU A 253 8.84 -15.43 33.25
C GLU A 253 7.48 -16.08 33.58
N GLU A 254 7.50 -17.32 34.07
CA GLU A 254 6.28 -17.96 34.59
C GLU A 254 5.71 -17.17 35.78
N GLY A 255 4.43 -16.78 35.72
CA GLY A 255 3.65 -16.52 36.94
C GLY A 255 3.14 -15.10 37.21
N LYS A 256 3.06 -14.18 36.24
CA LYS A 256 2.26 -12.93 36.43
C LYS A 256 1.27 -12.74 35.30
N GLY A 257 0.06 -13.26 35.52
CA GLY A 257 -1.08 -13.02 34.66
C GLY A 257 -1.38 -11.53 34.58
N GLU A 258 -1.51 -11.03 33.36
CA GLU A 258 -2.21 -9.78 33.09
C GLU A 258 -2.77 -9.84 31.67
N GLU A 259 -4.09 -10.00 31.58
CA GLU A 259 -4.93 -9.97 30.37
C GLU A 259 -4.99 -8.56 29.72
N HIS A 260 -4.09 -7.65 30.13
CA HIS A 260 -3.97 -6.26 29.67
C HIS A 260 -2.79 -6.04 28.68
N SER A 261 -2.18 -7.11 28.15
CA SER A 261 -0.86 -7.05 27.53
C SER A 261 -0.83 -6.39 26.13
N GLU A 262 -1.76 -6.70 25.23
CA GLU A 262 -1.62 -6.30 23.81
C GLU A 262 -1.52 -4.78 23.57
N ARG A 263 -2.42 -3.98 24.16
CA ARG A 263 -2.37 -2.51 24.01
C ARG A 263 -1.10 -1.92 24.59
N ARG A 264 -0.67 -2.42 25.77
CA ARG A 264 0.54 -1.96 26.45
C ARG A 264 1.80 -2.21 25.63
N TRP A 265 1.82 -3.27 24.82
CA TRP A 265 2.97 -3.66 24.00
C TRP A 265 3.06 -2.81 22.73
N VAL A 266 1.94 -2.50 22.09
CA VAL A 266 1.89 -1.55 20.98
C VAL A 266 2.35 -0.17 21.44
N GLU A 267 1.85 0.32 22.58
CA GLU A 267 2.25 1.61 23.13
C GLU A 267 3.74 1.65 23.48
N LYS A 268 4.25 0.59 24.14
CA LYS A 268 5.66 0.48 24.51
C LYS A 268 6.57 0.34 23.28
N ALA A 269 6.18 -0.47 22.29
CA ALA A 269 6.93 -0.65 21.05
C ALA A 269 6.93 0.63 20.20
N ALA A 270 5.79 1.32 20.11
CA ALA A 270 5.70 2.63 19.46
C ALA A 270 6.62 3.65 20.13
N MET A 271 6.59 3.75 21.47
CA MET A 271 7.47 4.66 22.22
C MET A 271 8.94 4.35 21.96
N GLN A 272 9.31 3.07 21.93
CA GLN A 272 10.68 2.67 21.65
C GLN A 272 11.08 2.89 20.20
N TYR A 273 10.17 2.73 19.24
CA TYR A 273 10.41 3.06 17.84
C TYR A 273 10.65 4.56 17.68
N VAL A 274 9.81 5.41 18.30
CA VAL A 274 10.02 6.86 18.36
C VAL A 274 11.40 7.15 18.96
N HIS A 275 11.73 6.61 20.14
CA HIS A 275 13.04 6.85 20.75
C HIS A 275 14.21 6.38 19.90
N TRP A 276 14.08 5.23 19.25
CA TRP A 276 15.10 4.71 18.35
C TRP A 276 15.26 5.61 17.12
N TYR A 277 14.15 6.03 16.51
CA TYR A 277 14.11 6.95 15.38
C TYR A 277 14.78 8.27 15.75
N TYR A 278 14.40 8.87 16.89
CA TYR A 278 15.03 10.08 17.43
C TYR A 278 16.53 9.92 17.65
N ARG A 279 16.97 8.77 18.17
CA ARG A 279 18.39 8.51 18.41
C ARG A 279 19.15 8.46 17.08
N ARG A 280 18.59 7.78 16.07
CA ARG A 280 19.20 7.68 14.74
C ARG A 280 19.20 9.01 14.01
N GLU A 281 18.08 9.73 14.03
CA GLU A 281 17.96 11.06 13.45
C GLU A 281 18.99 12.03 14.02
N ARG A 282 19.20 12.04 15.35
CA ARG A 282 20.26 12.86 15.95
C ARG A 282 21.68 12.42 15.56
N GLN A 283 21.93 11.11 15.41
CA GLN A 283 23.23 10.62 14.95
C GLN A 283 23.50 11.03 13.50
N GLU A 284 22.50 10.94 12.63
CA GLU A 284 22.61 11.37 11.24
C GLU A 284 22.79 12.89 11.13
N GLU A 285 22.03 13.68 11.89
CA GLU A 285 22.23 15.14 11.95
C GLU A 285 23.64 15.51 12.43
N GLN A 286 24.14 14.84 13.46
CA GLN A 286 25.51 15.03 13.96
C GLN A 286 26.54 14.67 12.89
N GLN A 287 26.39 13.52 12.24
CA GLN A 287 27.30 13.09 11.18
C GLN A 287 27.29 14.07 9.99
N ILE A 288 26.11 14.55 9.58
CA ILE A 288 25.98 15.56 8.51
C ILE A 288 26.66 16.87 8.93
N TRP A 289 26.48 17.29 10.17
CA TRP A 289 27.12 18.49 10.71
C TRP A 289 28.64 18.35 10.78
N GLU A 290 29.15 17.20 11.24
CA GLU A 290 30.59 16.90 11.29
C GLU A 290 31.21 16.86 9.88
N ASN A 291 30.55 16.18 8.93
CA ASN A 291 31.00 16.09 7.55
C ASN A 291 31.06 17.48 6.87
N ARG A 292 30.06 18.34 7.10
CA ARG A 292 30.08 19.73 6.61
C ARG A 292 31.20 20.57 7.22
N ARG A 293 31.61 20.26 8.45
CA ARG A 293 32.69 20.95 9.16
C ARG A 293 34.08 20.50 8.69
N SER A 294 34.21 19.26 8.23
CA SER A 294 35.44 18.77 7.59
C SER A 294 35.65 19.30 6.17
N ASP A 295 34.58 19.70 5.46
CA ASP A 295 34.66 20.24 4.10
C ASP A 295 34.94 21.76 4.03
N GLU A 296 34.75 22.52 5.12
CA GLU A 296 35.07 23.95 5.18
C GLU A 296 35.78 24.34 6.50
N PRO A 297 37.12 24.36 6.57
CA PRO A 297 37.82 24.63 7.82
C PRO A 297 37.84 26.11 8.26
N ASN A 298 37.31 27.07 7.49
CA ASN A 298 37.41 28.50 7.85
C ASN A 298 36.31 29.40 7.25
N GLN A 299 35.18 29.56 7.95
CA GLN A 299 34.40 30.80 7.91
C GLN A 299 33.78 31.15 9.29
N PRO A 300 33.80 32.42 9.72
CA PRO A 300 33.23 32.85 11.00
C PRO A 300 31.68 32.94 10.95
N PRO A 301 31.00 32.91 12.12
CA PRO A 301 29.56 32.75 12.17
C PRO A 301 28.81 34.00 11.71
N VAL A 302 28.02 33.90 10.65
CA VAL A 302 27.10 34.95 10.19
C VAL A 302 25.85 34.97 11.08
N SER A 303 25.52 36.17 11.56
CA SER A 303 24.44 36.47 12.51
C SER A 303 23.05 36.06 12.03
N LYS A 304 22.29 35.42 12.92
CA LYS A 304 20.84 35.15 12.78
C LYS A 304 20.03 36.45 12.79
N TYR A 305 19.49 36.86 11.65
CA TYR A 305 18.32 37.75 11.59
C TYR A 305 17.10 36.93 11.13
N GLY A 306 16.25 36.57 12.10
CA GLY A 306 14.96 35.95 11.85
C GLY A 306 13.89 37.00 11.64
N VAL A 307 13.28 37.03 10.45
CA VAL A 307 12.03 37.75 10.21
C VAL A 307 10.89 36.79 10.56
N LYS A 308 10.16 37.08 11.65
CA LYS A 308 8.89 36.43 11.97
C LYS A 308 7.78 37.09 11.15
N SER A 309 7.23 36.39 10.17
CA SER A 309 5.90 36.71 9.64
C SER A 309 4.86 35.90 10.43
N GLN A 310 3.93 36.62 11.08
CA GLN A 310 2.75 36.03 11.69
C GLN A 310 1.66 35.88 10.62
N GLY A 311 1.30 34.64 10.32
CA GLY A 311 0.10 34.28 9.58
C GLY A 311 -0.29 32.86 9.99
N ARG A 312 -1.51 32.68 10.53
CA ARG A 312 -2.07 31.35 10.77
C ARG A 312 -2.39 30.72 9.41
N GLY A 313 -1.62 29.73 8.99
CA GLY A 313 -1.83 28.96 7.76
C GLY A 313 -0.91 27.72 7.75
N PHE A 314 -1.50 26.58 7.36
CA PHE A 314 -0.96 25.22 7.17
C PHE A 314 0.46 24.89 7.67
N CYS A 315 0.53 23.86 8.51
CA CYS A 315 1.70 23.39 9.24
C CYS A 315 2.95 23.16 8.37
N SER A 316 4.00 23.96 8.61
CA SER A 316 5.36 23.61 8.21
C SER A 316 5.87 22.45 9.08
N GLY A 317 5.61 21.21 8.66
CA GLY A 317 6.08 19.99 9.34
C GLY A 317 7.60 19.83 9.22
N LYS A 318 8.37 20.49 10.09
CA LYS A 318 9.80 20.24 10.33
C LYS A 318 10.01 19.55 11.68
N GLY A 319 9.13 18.62 12.03
CA GLY A 319 9.11 17.95 13.33
C GLY A 319 9.28 16.44 13.19
N LEU A 320 10.02 15.86 14.11
CA LEU A 320 10.15 14.41 14.29
C LEU A 320 8.77 13.74 14.46
N LEU A 321 8.68 12.45 14.11
CA LEU A 321 7.47 11.66 14.32
C LEU A 321 7.05 11.66 15.80
N SER A 322 5.83 12.13 16.08
CA SER A 322 5.26 12.09 17.43
C SER A 322 4.77 10.68 17.79
N GLU A 323 4.54 10.43 19.07
CA GLU A 323 3.93 9.18 19.53
C GLU A 323 2.56 8.92 18.88
N SER A 324 1.71 9.94 18.77
CA SER A 324 0.40 9.80 18.14
C SER A 324 0.51 9.46 16.66
N GLN A 325 1.53 9.97 15.97
CA GLN A 325 1.79 9.67 14.57
C GLN A 325 2.31 8.24 14.37
N VAL A 326 3.17 7.72 15.26
CA VAL A 326 3.59 6.31 15.19
C VAL A 326 2.42 5.37 15.49
N ARG A 327 1.57 5.68 16.47
CA ARG A 327 0.34 4.91 16.72
C ARG A 327 -0.62 4.96 15.54
N LEU A 328 -0.72 6.11 14.87
CA LEU A 328 -1.50 6.26 13.65
C LEU A 328 -0.93 5.35 12.54
N LEU A 329 0.38 5.43 12.28
CA LEU A 329 1.08 4.61 11.29
C LEU A 329 0.89 3.11 11.53
N VAL A 330 1.15 2.63 12.75
CA VAL A 330 0.94 1.22 13.15
C VAL A 330 -0.54 0.84 13.04
N GLY A 331 -1.43 1.74 13.44
CA GLY A 331 -2.88 1.52 13.35
C GLY A 331 -3.39 1.41 11.91
N LEU A 332 -2.67 2.00 10.95
CA LEU A 332 -2.98 1.95 9.52
C LEU A 332 -2.29 0.77 8.81
N HIS A 333 -1.12 0.34 9.30
CA HIS A 333 -0.33 -0.77 8.77
C HIS A 333 -0.09 -1.83 9.85
N TYR A 334 -1.14 -2.59 10.19
CA TYR A 334 -1.15 -3.41 11.40
C TYR A 334 -0.68 -4.86 11.14
N LEU A 335 -1.60 -5.80 10.89
CA LEU A 335 -1.31 -7.22 10.68
C LEU A 335 -2.00 -7.75 9.42
N PRO A 336 -1.60 -8.94 8.90
CA PRO A 336 -2.19 -9.50 7.69
C PRO A 336 -3.68 -9.78 7.77
N HIS A 337 -4.15 -10.16 8.97
CA HIS A 337 -5.50 -10.63 9.23
C HIS A 337 -6.30 -9.67 10.13
N GLU A 338 -5.75 -8.50 10.47
CA GLU A 338 -6.37 -7.56 11.41
C GLU A 338 -5.93 -6.13 11.10
N HIS A 339 -6.88 -5.20 11.08
CA HIS A 339 -6.60 -3.76 11.05
C HIS A 339 -6.42 -3.21 12.46
N GLY A 340 -5.51 -2.25 12.60
CA GLY A 340 -5.40 -1.47 13.83
C GLY A 340 -6.57 -0.49 13.99
N ALA A 341 -6.71 0.07 15.19
CA ALA A 341 -7.85 0.91 15.55
C ALA A 341 -8.06 2.12 14.60
N SER A 342 -6.98 2.72 14.11
CA SER A 342 -7.04 3.86 13.19
C SER A 342 -7.62 3.47 11.82
N ALA A 343 -7.17 2.37 11.24
CA ALA A 343 -7.73 1.84 10.00
C ALA A 343 -9.18 1.40 10.15
N GLN A 344 -9.51 0.68 11.24
CA GLN A 344 -10.89 0.28 11.52
C GLN A 344 -11.81 1.50 11.60
N LYS A 345 -11.40 2.54 12.32
CA LYS A 345 -12.17 3.79 12.42
C LYS A 345 -12.34 4.47 11.05
N LEU A 346 -11.26 4.58 10.27
CA LEU A 346 -11.30 5.16 8.92
C LEU A 346 -12.32 4.45 8.03
N LEU A 347 -12.24 3.12 7.95
CA LEU A 347 -13.09 2.28 7.10
C LEU A 347 -14.55 2.26 7.58
N GLN A 348 -14.78 2.17 8.90
CA GLN A 348 -16.13 2.20 9.48
C GLN A 348 -16.80 3.56 9.27
N ASP A 349 -16.08 4.66 9.47
CA ASP A 349 -16.61 6.01 9.26
C ASP A 349 -16.92 6.24 7.77
N LEU A 350 -16.01 5.86 6.85
CA LEU A 350 -16.26 5.97 5.41
C LEU A 350 -17.48 5.16 4.97
N THR A 351 -17.57 3.90 5.39
CA THR A 351 -18.70 3.02 5.07
C THR A 351 -20.01 3.58 5.59
N TRP A 352 -20.04 4.05 6.85
CA TRP A 352 -21.25 4.61 7.44
C TRP A 352 -21.67 5.93 6.78
N LEU A 353 -20.72 6.84 6.54
CA LEU A 353 -20.98 8.13 5.89
C LEU A 353 -21.53 7.92 4.48
N LYS A 354 -20.96 6.94 3.76
CA LYS A 354 -21.44 6.48 2.46
C LYS A 354 -22.89 5.99 2.56
N ALA A 355 -23.18 5.00 3.41
CA ALA A 355 -24.52 4.41 3.55
C ALA A 355 -25.59 5.44 3.98
N ASN A 356 -25.20 6.45 4.76
CA ASN A 356 -26.12 7.45 5.31
C ASN A 356 -26.12 8.78 4.55
N CYS A 357 -25.48 8.88 3.39
CA CYS A 357 -25.38 10.15 2.64
C CYS A 357 -26.74 10.72 2.20
N HIS A 358 -27.80 9.91 2.13
CA HIS A 358 -29.16 10.34 1.81
C HIS A 358 -29.69 11.41 2.78
N VAL A 359 -29.17 11.48 4.02
CA VAL A 359 -29.56 12.50 5.02
C VAL A 359 -29.01 13.89 4.70
N VAL A 360 -27.95 13.98 3.89
CA VAL A 360 -27.32 15.23 3.45
C VAL A 360 -27.49 15.49 1.94
N GLY A 361 -28.21 14.64 1.21
CA GLY A 361 -28.41 14.79 -0.24
C GLY A 361 -29.26 16.01 -0.61
N VAL A 362 -29.42 16.27 -1.92
CA VAL A 362 -30.14 17.45 -2.46
C VAL A 362 -31.60 17.52 -1.97
N ASN A 363 -32.21 16.36 -1.69
CA ASN A 363 -33.59 16.23 -1.23
C ASN A 363 -33.74 16.13 0.31
N SER A 364 -32.68 16.44 1.07
CA SER A 364 -32.62 16.31 2.55
C SER A 364 -33.54 17.25 3.34
N LYS A 365 -34.24 18.20 2.70
CA LYS A 365 -35.09 19.21 3.36
C LYS A 365 -36.19 18.63 4.27
N LYS A 366 -36.54 17.35 4.13
CA LYS A 366 -37.54 16.65 4.96
C LYS A 366 -36.93 15.79 6.08
N VAL A 367 -35.60 15.74 6.21
CA VAL A 367 -34.89 14.91 7.19
C VAL A 367 -34.74 15.67 8.52
N PRO A 368 -34.91 15.03 9.69
CA PRO A 368 -34.67 15.67 10.98
C PRO A 368 -33.25 16.25 11.09
N SER A 369 -33.12 17.47 11.62
CA SER A 369 -31.82 18.15 11.80
C SER A 369 -30.83 17.30 12.58
N GLN A 370 -31.28 16.59 13.62
CA GLN A 370 -30.45 15.71 14.44
C GLN A 370 -29.67 14.66 13.62
N LYS A 371 -30.29 14.05 12.61
CA LYS A 371 -29.62 13.05 11.75
C LYS A 371 -28.58 13.69 10.82
N THR A 372 -28.86 14.91 10.38
CA THR A 372 -27.93 15.71 9.58
C THR A 372 -26.71 16.12 10.40
N ASP A 373 -26.94 16.55 11.65
CA ASP A 373 -25.89 16.96 12.59
C ASP A 373 -25.03 15.77 13.01
N GLU A 374 -25.63 14.58 13.20
CA GLU A 374 -24.90 13.33 13.44
C GLU A 374 -23.99 13.00 12.26
N TRP A 375 -24.51 13.05 11.02
CA TRP A 375 -23.73 12.77 9.82
C TRP A 375 -22.56 13.75 9.69
N ARG A 376 -22.80 15.05 9.84
CA ARG A 376 -21.76 16.09 9.77
C ARG A 376 -20.75 15.99 10.92
N GLY A 377 -21.19 15.63 12.12
CA GLY A 377 -20.32 15.40 13.27
C GLY A 377 -19.38 14.22 13.05
N ARG A 378 -19.87 13.13 12.44
CA ARG A 378 -19.04 11.98 12.06
C ARG A 378 -18.14 12.30 10.87
N ALA A 379 -18.62 13.03 9.87
CA ALA A 379 -17.83 13.50 8.74
C ALA A 379 -16.65 14.35 9.23
N SER A 380 -16.87 15.29 10.16
CA SER A 380 -15.80 16.12 10.75
C SER A 380 -14.68 15.26 11.39
N LYS A 381 -15.04 14.21 12.13
CA LYS A 381 -14.06 13.27 12.71
C LYS A 381 -13.29 12.49 11.64
N PHE A 382 -13.96 12.07 10.57
CA PHE A 382 -13.32 11.41 9.42
C PHE A 382 -12.33 12.35 8.71
N LEU A 383 -12.75 13.59 8.43
CA LEU A 383 -11.90 14.60 7.79
C LEU A 383 -10.66 14.92 8.63
N SER A 384 -10.82 15.00 9.96
CA SER A 384 -9.70 15.17 10.89
C SER A 384 -8.69 14.01 10.80
N LEU A 385 -9.16 12.76 10.69
CA LEU A 385 -8.27 11.61 10.54
C LEU A 385 -7.52 11.64 9.20
N CYS A 386 -8.16 12.07 8.11
CA CYS A 386 -7.49 12.28 6.83
C CYS A 386 -6.39 13.36 6.92
N GLU A 387 -6.61 14.40 7.72
CA GLU A 387 -5.61 15.44 7.98
C GLU A 387 -4.44 14.89 8.81
N ASP A 388 -4.71 14.08 9.83
CA ASP A 388 -3.67 13.40 10.60
C ASP A 388 -2.79 12.50 9.71
N ILE A 389 -3.39 11.79 8.74
CA ILE A 389 -2.65 10.98 7.73
C ILE A 389 -1.76 11.87 6.86
N ALA A 390 -2.27 13.03 6.41
CA ALA A 390 -1.48 13.97 5.62
C ALA A 390 -0.29 14.56 6.42
N GLN A 391 -0.49 14.83 7.71
CA GLN A 391 0.57 15.29 8.61
C GLN A 391 1.59 14.19 8.91
N LEU A 392 1.15 12.94 9.08
CA LEU A 392 2.04 11.78 9.20
C LEU A 392 2.97 11.68 7.99
N HIS A 393 2.43 11.74 6.77
CA HIS A 393 3.23 11.75 5.54
C HIS A 393 4.29 12.86 5.55
N CYS A 394 3.92 14.09 5.91
CA CYS A 394 4.88 15.20 5.98
C CYS A 394 6.00 14.95 6.99
N SER A 395 5.67 14.34 8.12
CA SER A 395 6.64 14.07 9.20
C SER A 395 7.61 12.97 8.80
N VAL A 396 7.15 11.94 8.07
CA VAL A 396 8.02 10.92 7.48
C VAL A 396 8.95 11.54 6.43
N VAL A 397 8.41 12.34 5.50
CA VAL A 397 9.20 12.98 4.43
C VAL A 397 10.20 14.02 4.96
N GLY A 398 9.82 14.76 6.00
CA GLY A 398 10.63 15.81 6.61
C GLY A 398 11.69 15.32 7.60
N GLY A 399 11.68 14.04 7.95
CA GLY A 399 12.62 13.47 8.91
C GLY A 399 14.04 13.31 8.36
N ALA A 400 15.04 13.38 9.24
CA ALA A 400 16.44 13.26 8.84
C ALA A 400 16.81 11.83 8.42
N ASN A 401 16.22 10.81 9.06
CA ASN A 401 16.52 9.41 8.75
C ASN A 401 16.01 9.01 7.36
N ARG A 402 16.92 9.01 6.39
CA ARG A 402 16.59 8.73 4.99
C ARG A 402 16.26 7.26 4.74
N ALA A 403 16.88 6.33 5.49
CA ALA A 403 16.60 4.89 5.33
C ALA A 403 15.14 4.57 5.70
N VAL A 404 14.69 5.04 6.87
CA VAL A 404 13.30 4.90 7.31
C VAL A 404 12.34 5.59 6.35
N LEU A 405 12.69 6.78 5.84
CA LEU A 405 11.88 7.45 4.84
C LEU A 405 11.71 6.57 3.60
N TYR A 406 12.79 6.10 2.99
CA TYR A 406 12.69 5.41 1.70
C TYR A 406 11.96 4.06 1.82
N ASP A 407 12.13 3.35 2.94
CA ASP A 407 11.38 2.14 3.26
C ASP A 407 9.88 2.41 3.45
N LEU A 408 9.51 3.51 4.11
CA LEU A 408 8.10 3.80 4.44
C LEU A 408 7.37 4.63 3.38
N TYR A 409 8.10 5.37 2.54
CA TYR A 409 7.55 6.40 1.64
C TYR A 409 6.45 5.87 0.71
N PRO A 410 6.62 4.72 -0.01
CA PRO A 410 5.58 4.22 -0.90
C PRO A 410 4.23 4.00 -0.19
N TYR A 411 4.28 3.47 1.03
CA TYR A 411 3.09 3.13 1.83
C TYR A 411 2.38 4.37 2.37
N VAL A 412 3.12 5.30 2.97
CA VAL A 412 2.52 6.53 3.53
C VAL A 412 2.03 7.47 2.43
N TRP A 413 2.68 7.46 1.26
CA TRP A 413 2.26 8.24 0.10
C TRP A 413 0.96 7.68 -0.51
N ASP A 414 0.86 6.36 -0.73
CA ASP A 414 -0.35 5.73 -1.25
C ASP A 414 -1.54 5.99 -0.32
N LEU A 415 -1.33 5.77 0.97
CA LEU A 415 -2.37 5.98 1.98
C LEU A 415 -2.82 7.45 2.07
N ARG A 416 -1.89 8.40 2.00
CA ARG A 416 -2.19 9.84 1.96
C ARG A 416 -3.02 10.20 0.74
N ASN A 417 -2.71 9.64 -0.42
CA ASN A 417 -3.44 9.89 -1.65
C ASN A 417 -4.85 9.28 -1.63
N MET A 418 -5.00 8.08 -1.08
CA MET A 418 -6.30 7.46 -0.87
C MET A 418 -7.15 8.23 0.17
N ALA A 419 -6.53 8.70 1.25
CA ALA A 419 -7.19 9.54 2.24
C ALA A 419 -7.64 10.89 1.63
N LEU A 420 -6.83 11.50 0.77
CA LEU A 420 -7.19 12.74 0.05
C LEU A 420 -8.40 12.53 -0.87
N LEU A 421 -8.44 11.43 -1.61
CA LEU A 421 -9.58 11.08 -2.46
C LEU A 421 -10.85 10.84 -1.64
N ALA A 422 -10.77 10.06 -0.57
CA ALA A 422 -11.90 9.79 0.31
C ALA A 422 -12.39 11.06 1.02
N LYS A 423 -11.47 11.95 1.44
CA LYS A 423 -11.77 13.28 1.97
C LYS A 423 -12.57 14.10 0.97
N ALA A 424 -12.10 14.19 -0.28
CA ALA A 424 -12.80 14.92 -1.35
C ALA A 424 -14.20 14.36 -1.62
N PHE A 425 -14.34 13.03 -1.62
CA PHE A 425 -15.62 12.35 -1.79
C PHE A 425 -16.60 12.66 -0.65
N ILE A 426 -16.19 12.55 0.62
CA ILE A 426 -17.05 12.88 1.76
C ILE A 426 -17.47 14.35 1.75
N CYS A 427 -16.55 15.28 1.45
CA CYS A 427 -16.88 16.70 1.29
C CYS A 427 -17.89 16.94 0.17
N TRP A 428 -17.83 16.16 -0.91
CA TRP A 428 -18.78 16.23 -2.02
C TRP A 428 -20.17 15.75 -1.60
N LEU A 429 -20.30 14.67 -0.83
CA LEU A 429 -21.59 14.09 -0.44
C LEU A 429 -22.52 15.08 0.28
N ASP A 430 -21.98 16.02 1.08
CA ASP A 430 -22.77 17.04 1.76
C ASP A 430 -23.41 18.00 0.73
N GLY A 431 -24.70 17.78 0.45
CA GLY A 431 -25.54 18.62 -0.39
C GLY A 431 -25.54 18.31 -1.89
N ARG A 432 -24.88 17.25 -2.38
CA ARG A 432 -24.69 17.03 -3.85
C ARG A 432 -25.11 15.66 -4.40
N VAL A 433 -25.62 14.76 -3.57
CA VAL A 433 -26.14 13.46 -4.03
C VAL A 433 -27.56 13.61 -4.57
N LEU A 434 -27.76 13.18 -5.81
CA LEU A 434 -29.06 13.24 -6.52
C LEU A 434 -29.89 11.96 -6.35
N ILE A 435 -29.24 10.80 -6.35
CA ILE A 435 -29.90 9.48 -6.27
C ILE A 435 -29.58 8.84 -4.91
N PRO A 436 -30.55 8.75 -3.97
CA PRO A 436 -30.29 8.22 -2.64
C PRO A 436 -30.22 6.67 -2.58
N SER A 437 -30.57 5.96 -3.66
CA SER A 437 -30.65 4.49 -3.67
C SER A 437 -29.32 3.84 -4.07
N TRP A 438 -28.31 3.90 -3.20
CA TRP A 438 -27.12 3.06 -3.36
C TRP A 438 -27.36 1.58 -3.05
N SER A 439 -28.57 1.22 -2.60
CA SER A 439 -29.07 -0.15 -2.46
C SER A 439 -29.23 -0.91 -3.79
N VAL A 440 -29.09 -0.26 -4.95
CA VAL A 440 -29.25 -0.90 -6.27
C VAL A 440 -27.94 -1.04 -7.05
N CYS A 441 -26.86 -0.35 -6.67
CA CYS A 441 -25.64 -0.34 -7.49
C CYS A 441 -24.49 -1.21 -7.01
N TYR A 442 -24.45 -1.67 -5.76
CA TYR A 442 -23.43 -2.64 -5.33
C TYR A 442 -23.99 -3.48 -4.18
N PRO A 443 -24.03 -4.82 -4.28
CA PRO A 443 -24.26 -5.64 -3.11
C PRO A 443 -23.05 -5.46 -2.20
N CYS A 444 -23.18 -4.60 -1.19
CA CYS A 444 -22.35 -4.64 0.01
C CYS A 444 -22.79 -5.78 0.95
N ASP A 445 -23.46 -6.81 0.41
CA ASP A 445 -23.81 -8.05 1.12
C ASP A 445 -22.62 -9.03 1.22
N ALA A 446 -21.42 -8.60 0.85
CA ALA A 446 -20.17 -9.26 1.23
C ALA A 446 -19.36 -8.35 2.18
N GLY A 447 -19.64 -8.47 3.49
CA GLY A 447 -18.58 -8.42 4.51
C GLY A 447 -17.94 -7.08 4.91
N CYS A 448 -18.23 -5.93 4.32
CA CYS A 448 -17.50 -4.67 4.61
C CYS A 448 -17.59 -4.09 6.06
N GLY A 449 -18.28 -4.76 6.98
CA GLY A 449 -18.27 -4.44 8.42
C GLY A 449 -17.63 -5.53 9.31
N LYS A 450 -17.23 -6.67 8.73
CA LYS A 450 -16.61 -7.82 9.40
C LYS A 450 -15.31 -8.29 8.73
N THR A 451 -14.86 -7.64 7.67
CA THR A 451 -13.67 -8.05 6.91
C THR A 451 -12.37 -7.65 7.60
N SER A 452 -12.06 -8.39 8.64
CA SER A 452 -10.70 -8.88 8.86
C SER A 452 -10.68 -10.33 8.35
N GLY A 453 -10.81 -10.55 7.04
CA GLY A 453 -10.68 -11.85 6.36
C GLY A 453 -11.52 -13.05 6.84
N ALA A 454 -12.45 -12.88 7.78
CA ALA A 454 -13.15 -13.98 8.44
C ALA A 454 -14.61 -14.08 7.98
N ASP A 455 -15.00 -15.30 7.63
CA ASP A 455 -16.38 -15.77 7.49
C ASP A 455 -17.14 -15.44 6.20
N VAL A 456 -16.54 -15.74 5.06
CA VAL A 456 -17.32 -16.33 3.96
C VAL A 456 -17.05 -17.84 4.02
N LEU A 457 -17.97 -18.60 4.63
CA LEU A 457 -18.00 -20.08 4.71
C LEU A 457 -17.14 -20.79 5.79
N GLY A 458 -16.59 -20.08 6.78
CA GLY A 458 -15.85 -20.72 7.89
C GLY A 458 -14.49 -21.32 7.50
N VAL A 459 -13.97 -20.95 6.31
CA VAL A 459 -12.61 -21.31 5.86
C VAL A 459 -11.76 -20.04 5.94
N GLU A 460 -10.74 -20.05 6.80
CA GLU A 460 -9.75 -18.96 6.83
C GLU A 460 -9.00 -18.92 5.49
N SER A 461 -9.05 -17.75 4.84
CA SER A 461 -8.39 -17.49 3.55
C SER A 461 -7.04 -16.83 3.75
N GLU A 462 -6.15 -17.00 2.77
CA GLU A 462 -4.82 -16.37 2.83
C GLU A 462 -4.92 -14.85 2.64
N PRO A 463 -4.06 -14.04 3.30
CA PRO A 463 -4.16 -12.58 3.29
C PRO A 463 -4.14 -11.92 1.91
N TRP A 464 -3.50 -12.53 0.91
CA TRP A 464 -3.37 -11.97 -0.44
C TRP A 464 -4.65 -12.04 -1.29
N VAL A 465 -5.73 -12.64 -0.77
CA VAL A 465 -7.05 -12.60 -1.44
C VAL A 465 -7.55 -11.16 -1.59
N PHE A 466 -7.22 -10.28 -0.64
CA PHE A 466 -7.54 -8.85 -0.70
C PHE A 466 -6.25 -8.03 -0.82
N LYS A 467 -6.02 -7.46 -2.01
CA LYS A 467 -4.81 -6.69 -2.32
C LYS A 467 -4.91 -5.23 -1.87
N GLY A 468 -3.78 -4.64 -1.51
CA GLY A 468 -3.65 -3.19 -1.30
C GLY A 468 -3.90 -2.69 0.12
N GLY A 469 -4.16 -3.58 1.09
CA GLY A 469 -4.40 -3.21 2.49
C GLY A 469 -5.48 -2.13 2.65
N VAL A 470 -5.27 -1.20 3.59
CA VAL A 470 -6.23 -0.11 3.87
C VAL A 470 -6.49 0.76 2.65
N SER A 471 -5.47 1.07 1.85
CA SER A 471 -5.63 1.82 0.59
C SER A 471 -6.55 1.09 -0.39
N GLY A 472 -6.37 -0.22 -0.55
CA GLY A 472 -7.21 -1.08 -1.40
C GLY A 472 -8.67 -1.12 -0.93
N GLU A 473 -8.91 -1.20 0.38
CA GLU A 473 -10.26 -1.19 0.93
C GLU A 473 -10.95 0.17 0.81
N VAL A 474 -10.24 1.27 1.08
CA VAL A 474 -10.75 2.63 0.82
C VAL A 474 -11.10 2.78 -0.65
N GLN A 475 -10.26 2.26 -1.56
CA GLN A 475 -10.52 2.23 -3.00
C GLN A 475 -11.84 1.50 -3.29
N MET A 476 -12.02 0.28 -2.78
CA MET A 476 -13.23 -0.52 -3.02
C MET A 476 -14.51 0.10 -2.44
N LEU A 477 -14.40 0.95 -1.43
CA LEU A 477 -15.53 1.71 -0.89
C LEU A 477 -15.97 2.87 -1.79
N LEU A 478 -15.18 3.29 -2.78
CA LEU A 478 -15.54 4.35 -3.71
C LEU A 478 -16.34 3.80 -4.92
N PRO A 479 -17.30 4.56 -5.48
CA PRO A 479 -18.11 4.17 -6.64
C PRO A 479 -17.37 3.56 -7.86
N ILE A 480 -16.11 3.94 -8.09
CA ILE A 480 -15.27 3.46 -9.20
C ILE A 480 -14.11 2.58 -8.72
N GLY A 481 -14.21 2.00 -7.52
CA GLY A 481 -13.14 1.26 -6.85
C GLY A 481 -12.61 0.04 -7.61
N SER A 482 -13.44 -0.57 -8.47
CA SER A 482 -13.03 -1.71 -9.31
C SER A 482 -12.06 -1.34 -10.43
N SER A 483 -11.95 -0.06 -10.80
CA SER A 483 -11.06 0.43 -11.86
C SER A 483 -9.62 0.62 -11.37
N SER A 484 -8.88 -0.48 -11.21
CA SER A 484 -7.52 -0.51 -10.63
C SER A 484 -6.52 0.49 -11.25
N GLU A 485 -6.66 0.79 -12.54
CA GLU A 485 -5.81 1.73 -13.29
C GLU A 485 -5.93 3.19 -12.81
N LEU A 486 -7.04 3.56 -12.18
CA LEU A 486 -7.25 4.90 -11.62
C LEU A 486 -6.53 5.11 -10.28
N PHE A 487 -6.12 4.03 -9.63
CA PHE A 487 -5.53 4.05 -8.29
C PHE A 487 -4.06 3.60 -8.32
N THR A 488 -3.71 2.70 -9.24
CA THR A 488 -2.37 2.09 -9.27
C THR A 488 -1.39 2.97 -10.04
N HIS A 489 -0.40 3.50 -9.33
CA HIS A 489 0.74 4.21 -9.90
C HIS A 489 1.88 4.31 -8.87
N PRO A 490 3.15 4.31 -9.33
CA PRO A 490 4.27 4.39 -8.42
C PRO A 490 4.38 5.78 -7.76
N PRO A 491 4.92 5.86 -6.54
CA PRO A 491 5.24 7.14 -5.91
C PRO A 491 6.30 7.90 -6.74
N PRO A 492 6.38 9.23 -6.61
CA PRO A 492 7.48 10.02 -7.16
C PRO A 492 8.84 9.49 -6.71
N LEU A 493 9.84 9.50 -7.60
CA LEU A 493 11.20 9.05 -7.26
C LEU A 493 11.82 9.86 -6.11
N PHE A 494 11.43 11.13 -5.99
CA PHE A 494 11.88 12.02 -4.93
C PHE A 494 10.71 12.35 -4.00
N PRO A 495 10.80 12.00 -2.70
CA PRO A 495 9.79 12.35 -1.72
C PRO A 495 9.54 13.86 -1.67
N THR A 496 8.27 14.24 -1.67
CA THR A 496 7.83 15.64 -1.61
C THR A 496 6.98 15.87 -0.37
N SER A 497 7.25 16.94 0.38
CA SER A 497 6.43 17.35 1.53
C SER A 497 5.26 18.25 1.14
N ARG A 498 5.15 18.63 -0.15
CA ARG A 498 4.10 19.54 -0.62
C ARG A 498 2.72 18.90 -0.42
N LEU A 499 1.89 19.57 0.36
CA LEU A 499 0.52 19.16 0.58
C LEU A 499 -0.43 19.73 -0.47
N TYR A 500 -1.38 18.90 -0.85
CA TYR A 500 -2.47 19.27 -1.75
C TYR A 500 -3.79 18.94 -1.07
N ASN A 501 -4.81 19.76 -1.31
CA ASN A 501 -6.17 19.51 -0.88
C ASN A 501 -7.10 19.54 -2.11
N ILE A 502 -8.08 18.65 -2.12
CA ILE A 502 -9.11 18.60 -3.15
C ILE A 502 -10.45 18.77 -2.45
N ARG A 503 -11.24 19.73 -2.94
CA ARG A 503 -12.55 20.04 -2.38
C ARG A 503 -13.55 20.43 -3.47
N PRO A 504 -14.86 20.29 -3.21
CA PRO A 504 -15.86 20.88 -4.07
C PRO A 504 -15.68 22.39 -4.23
N TYR A 505 -16.08 22.90 -5.39
CA TYR A 505 -16.10 24.33 -5.68
C TYR A 505 -17.07 25.10 -4.77
N HIS A 506 -16.66 26.31 -4.41
CA HIS A 506 -17.46 27.30 -3.69
C HIS A 506 -17.56 28.61 -4.49
N SER A 507 -18.66 29.35 -4.32
CA SER A 507 -18.89 30.61 -5.03
C SER A 507 -17.81 31.69 -4.78
N LYS A 508 -17.08 31.59 -3.66
CA LYS A 508 -15.95 32.46 -3.31
C LYS A 508 -14.67 32.15 -4.08
N ASP A 509 -14.59 31.00 -4.78
CA ASP A 509 -13.45 30.65 -5.63
C ASP A 509 -13.47 31.43 -6.96
N LYS A 510 -14.55 32.19 -7.24
CA LYS A 510 -14.53 33.22 -8.29
C LYS A 510 -13.51 34.29 -7.89
N VAL A 511 -12.56 34.56 -8.78
CA VAL A 511 -11.40 35.47 -8.68
C VAL A 511 -10.10 34.69 -8.42
N GLY A 512 -9.42 34.31 -9.51
CA GLY A 512 -8.06 33.77 -9.42
C GLY A 512 -7.38 33.26 -10.70
N ARG A 513 -8.10 32.93 -11.79
CA ARG A 513 -7.49 32.34 -13.00
C ARG A 513 -7.55 33.22 -14.26
N SER A 514 -7.29 34.51 -14.09
CA SER A 514 -6.98 35.44 -15.22
C SER A 514 -5.47 35.60 -15.45
N ARG A 515 -4.61 34.96 -14.63
CA ARG A 515 -3.15 35.06 -14.77
C ARG A 515 -2.55 33.88 -15.53
N ARG A 516 -2.70 33.90 -16.85
CA ARG A 516 -1.75 33.38 -17.87
C ARG A 516 -2.48 33.23 -19.21
N ASN A 517 -2.81 34.38 -19.79
CA ASN A 517 -2.62 34.65 -21.22
C ASN A 517 -2.91 36.14 -21.42
N GLU A 518 -1.86 36.88 -21.73
CA GLU A 518 -1.93 38.27 -22.16
C GLU A 518 -2.71 38.35 -23.47
N SER A 519 -3.99 38.74 -23.43
CA SER A 519 -4.68 39.34 -24.58
C SER A 519 -6.12 39.74 -24.25
N SER A 520 -6.29 40.83 -23.49
CA SER A 520 -7.29 41.89 -23.72
C SER A 520 -7.41 42.75 -22.46
N ALA A 521 -6.92 43.99 -22.53
CA ALA A 521 -6.96 44.94 -21.41
C ALA A 521 -8.39 45.38 -21.00
N ALA A 522 -9.43 45.03 -21.77
CA ALA A 522 -10.79 45.52 -21.56
C ALA A 522 -11.64 44.63 -20.63
N HIS A 523 -11.45 43.31 -20.64
CA HIS A 523 -12.26 42.38 -19.84
C HIS A 523 -11.46 41.16 -19.36
N PRO A 524 -10.81 41.24 -18.18
CA PRO A 524 -9.98 40.16 -17.64
C PRO A 524 -10.76 38.88 -17.28
N GLU A 525 -12.08 38.94 -17.18
CA GLU A 525 -12.94 37.81 -16.79
C GLU A 525 -13.44 36.97 -17.98
N VAL A 526 -13.31 37.46 -19.21
CA VAL A 526 -13.91 36.86 -20.42
C VAL A 526 -13.49 35.41 -20.65
N ILE A 527 -12.21 35.11 -20.47
CA ILE A 527 -11.69 33.74 -20.67
C ILE A 527 -12.29 32.80 -19.62
N GLY A 528 -12.38 33.25 -18.37
CA GLY A 528 -13.00 32.48 -17.28
C GLY A 528 -14.49 32.24 -17.52
N ASP A 529 -15.22 33.28 -17.92
CA ASP A 529 -16.64 33.20 -18.23
C ASP A 529 -16.93 32.33 -19.46
N ARG A 530 -16.03 32.32 -20.46
CA ARG A 530 -16.17 31.46 -21.64
C ARG A 530 -15.84 30.00 -21.31
N CYS A 531 -14.69 29.75 -20.68
CA CYS A 531 -14.13 28.41 -20.55
C CYS A 531 -14.62 27.65 -19.31
N LEU A 532 -14.90 28.33 -18.19
CA LEU A 532 -15.25 27.68 -16.92
C LEU A 532 -16.65 28.09 -16.43
N GLY A 533 -17.07 29.32 -16.76
CA GLY A 533 -18.31 29.95 -16.33
C GLY A 533 -19.56 29.08 -16.44
N PRO A 534 -19.87 28.46 -17.61
CA PRO A 534 -21.06 27.65 -17.78
C PRO A 534 -21.14 26.49 -16.78
N CYS A 535 -20.05 25.74 -16.62
CA CYS A 535 -19.99 24.60 -15.70
C CYS A 535 -20.09 25.05 -14.25
N LEU A 536 -19.35 26.10 -13.87
CA LEU A 536 -19.36 26.63 -12.51
C LEU A 536 -20.72 27.24 -12.11
N ALA A 537 -21.49 27.75 -13.07
CA ALA A 537 -22.81 28.32 -12.83
C ALA A 537 -23.94 27.28 -12.86
N LEU A 538 -23.87 26.31 -13.77
CA LEU A 538 -24.97 25.37 -14.02
C LEU A 538 -24.77 24.01 -13.36
N CYS A 539 -23.52 23.58 -13.17
CA CYS A 539 -23.15 22.28 -12.59
C CYS A 539 -22.02 22.42 -11.54
N PRO A 540 -22.13 23.34 -10.55
CA PRO A 540 -21.11 23.51 -9.52
C PRO A 540 -20.86 22.23 -8.69
N GLU A 541 -21.84 21.33 -8.63
CA GLU A 541 -21.76 20.05 -7.92
C GLU A 541 -20.78 19.04 -8.54
N TYR A 542 -20.36 19.24 -9.80
CA TYR A 542 -19.36 18.43 -10.49
C TYR A 542 -18.07 19.22 -10.73
N SER A 543 -17.80 20.23 -9.91
CA SER A 543 -16.61 21.07 -10.00
C SER A 543 -15.75 20.87 -8.76
N PHE A 544 -14.51 20.43 -8.95
CA PHE A 544 -13.54 20.25 -7.88
C PHE A 544 -12.35 21.18 -8.07
N ILE A 545 -11.89 21.72 -6.95
CA ILE A 545 -10.75 22.62 -6.86
C ILE A 545 -9.59 21.87 -6.23
N LEU A 546 -8.42 22.03 -6.84
CA LEU A 546 -7.14 21.59 -6.31
C LEU A 546 -6.41 22.82 -5.77
N GLU A 547 -6.00 22.74 -4.51
CA GLU A 547 -5.27 23.81 -3.82
C GLU A 547 -4.04 23.25 -3.10
N ASP A 548 -3.02 24.08 -2.97
CA ASP A 548 -1.84 23.85 -2.15
C ASP A 548 -1.61 25.04 -1.21
N GLU A 549 -0.47 25.08 -0.54
CA GLU A 549 -0.10 26.15 0.41
C GLU A 549 -0.11 27.57 -0.21
N LEU A 550 0.04 27.69 -1.54
CA LEU A 550 0.03 28.97 -2.26
C LEU A 550 -1.36 29.35 -2.77
N GLY A 551 -2.35 28.46 -2.67
CA GLY A 551 -3.73 28.66 -3.11
C GLY A 551 -4.15 27.69 -4.22
N VAL A 552 -5.14 28.10 -5.02
CA VAL A 552 -5.72 27.27 -6.08
C VAL A 552 -4.71 27.04 -7.20
N CYS A 553 -4.38 25.77 -7.46
CA CYS A 553 -3.41 25.35 -8.48
C CYS A 553 -4.00 24.38 -9.53
N GLY A 554 -5.29 24.03 -9.43
CA GLY A 554 -5.97 23.28 -10.47
C GLY A 554 -7.47 23.21 -10.26
N CYS A 555 -8.19 22.77 -11.30
CA CYS A 555 -9.60 22.41 -11.19
C CYS A 555 -9.97 21.33 -12.20
N VAL A 556 -11.01 20.58 -11.89
CA VAL A 556 -11.68 19.72 -12.85
C VAL A 556 -13.17 20.03 -12.82
N LEU A 557 -13.77 20.11 -14.00
CA LEU A 557 -15.17 20.42 -14.20
C LEU A 557 -15.84 19.25 -14.90
N GLY A 558 -17.04 18.92 -14.45
CA GLY A 558 -17.86 17.88 -15.05
C GLY A 558 -19.26 18.36 -15.39
N ILE A 559 -19.86 17.65 -16.32
CA ILE A 559 -21.25 17.78 -16.73
C ILE A 559 -21.84 16.37 -16.65
N LEU A 560 -22.91 16.18 -15.87
CA LEU A 560 -23.55 14.87 -15.74
C LEU A 560 -24.26 14.44 -17.03
N ASP A 561 -25.07 15.35 -17.60
CA ASP A 561 -25.85 15.12 -18.81
C ASP A 561 -25.68 16.29 -19.77
N VAL A 562 -24.95 16.06 -20.85
CA VAL A 562 -24.59 17.10 -21.83
C VAL A 562 -25.83 17.70 -22.51
N ARG A 563 -26.88 16.91 -22.76
CA ARG A 563 -28.11 17.38 -23.42
C ARG A 563 -28.84 18.42 -22.56
N SER A 564 -29.05 18.09 -21.29
CA SER A 564 -29.72 18.94 -20.32
C SER A 564 -28.88 20.19 -20.03
N PHE A 565 -27.56 20.04 -19.97
CA PHE A 565 -26.63 21.14 -19.83
C PHE A 565 -26.71 22.13 -21.00
N ALA A 566 -26.65 21.65 -22.24
CA ALA A 566 -26.73 22.50 -23.44
C ALA A 566 -28.03 23.32 -23.47
N LYS A 567 -29.16 22.70 -23.15
CA LYS A 567 -30.46 23.39 -23.03
C LYS A 567 -30.44 24.49 -21.98
N ARG A 568 -29.91 24.21 -20.77
CA ARG A 568 -29.78 25.20 -19.68
C ARG A 568 -28.82 26.32 -20.03
N CYS A 569 -27.74 26.00 -20.74
CA CYS A 569 -26.75 26.98 -21.19
C CYS A 569 -27.38 28.00 -22.15
N GLN A 570 -28.12 27.51 -23.15
CA GLN A 570 -28.85 28.37 -24.09
C GLN A 570 -29.96 29.18 -23.43
N ALA A 571 -30.68 28.59 -22.47
CA ALA A 571 -31.80 29.25 -21.80
C ALA A 571 -31.38 30.30 -20.75
N SER A 572 -30.22 30.15 -20.10
CA SER A 572 -29.86 30.95 -18.93
C SER A 572 -28.45 31.55 -18.97
N TRP A 573 -27.44 30.81 -19.43
CA TRP A 573 -26.06 31.29 -19.41
C TRP A 573 -25.76 32.26 -20.56
N ILE A 574 -26.09 31.89 -21.80
CA ILE A 574 -25.86 32.74 -22.98
C ILE A 574 -26.58 34.09 -22.87
N PRO A 575 -27.87 34.16 -22.45
CA PRO A 575 -28.53 35.44 -22.18
C PRO A 575 -27.77 36.30 -21.15
N ALA A 576 -27.36 35.70 -20.02
CA ALA A 576 -26.60 36.43 -18.99
C ALA A 576 -25.23 36.93 -19.50
N MET A 577 -24.58 36.19 -20.39
CA MET A 577 -23.33 36.63 -21.02
C MET A 577 -23.54 37.74 -22.03
N ARG A 578 -24.66 37.75 -22.77
CA ARG A 578 -25.04 38.87 -23.66
C ARG A 578 -25.32 40.16 -22.88
N ASP A 579 -25.86 40.05 -21.68
CA ASP A 579 -26.06 41.18 -20.76
C ASP A 579 -24.72 41.69 -20.19
N LYS A 580 -23.83 40.77 -19.78
CA LYS A 580 -22.50 41.10 -19.24
C LYS A 580 -21.54 41.65 -20.32
N TYR A 581 -21.61 41.12 -21.53
CA TYR A 581 -20.78 41.48 -22.68
C TYR A 581 -21.67 41.87 -23.87
N PRO A 582 -22.11 43.14 -23.96
CA PRO A 582 -23.04 43.58 -24.98
C PRO A 582 -22.56 43.26 -26.41
N PRO A 583 -23.39 42.59 -27.24
CA PRO A 583 -22.97 42.07 -28.56
C PRO A 583 -22.64 43.17 -29.57
N LYS A 584 -23.00 44.43 -29.32
CA LYS A 584 -22.60 45.57 -30.17
C LYS A 584 -21.08 45.78 -30.20
N ILE A 585 -20.39 45.37 -29.14
CA ILE A 585 -18.93 45.54 -28.98
C ILE A 585 -18.23 44.17 -29.05
N ASN A 586 -18.89 43.09 -28.59
CA ASN A 586 -18.30 41.76 -28.40
C ASN A 586 -18.98 40.67 -29.25
N LYS A 587 -19.46 40.99 -30.46
CA LYS A 587 -20.24 40.05 -31.30
C LYS A 587 -19.51 38.72 -31.54
N ASP A 588 -18.23 38.78 -31.88
CA ASP A 588 -17.40 37.61 -32.16
C ASP A 588 -17.20 36.73 -30.92
N LEU A 589 -17.11 37.34 -29.74
CA LEU A 589 -16.97 36.62 -28.47
C LEU A 589 -18.24 35.84 -28.10
N ILE A 590 -19.41 36.46 -28.24
CA ILE A 590 -20.69 35.80 -27.98
C ILE A 590 -20.91 34.66 -28.98
N GLN A 591 -20.58 34.88 -30.25
CA GLN A 591 -20.63 33.83 -31.27
C GLN A 591 -19.68 32.66 -30.94
N LEU A 592 -18.46 32.95 -30.49
CA LEU A 592 -17.51 31.93 -30.01
C LEU A 592 -18.05 31.15 -28.80
N MET A 593 -18.70 31.83 -27.85
CA MET A 593 -19.34 31.18 -26.69
C MET A 593 -20.50 30.28 -27.10
N GLU A 594 -21.28 30.67 -28.12
CA GLU A 594 -22.38 29.87 -28.66
C GLU A 594 -21.88 28.65 -29.46
N GLU A 595 -20.82 28.83 -30.26
CA GLU A 595 -20.14 27.74 -30.98
C GLU A 595 -19.55 26.69 -30.02
N ASP A 596 -19.01 27.12 -28.88
CA ASP A 596 -18.49 26.24 -27.84
C ASP A 596 -19.61 25.37 -27.19
N GLN A 597 -20.90 25.63 -27.47
CA GLN A 597 -22.06 24.86 -26.98
C GLN A 597 -22.73 23.97 -28.04
N GLY A 598 -22.10 23.74 -29.19
CA GLY A 598 -22.63 22.86 -30.26
C GLY A 598 -23.02 21.44 -29.83
N GLU A 599 -23.88 20.78 -30.62
CA GLU A 599 -24.42 19.45 -30.30
C GLU A 599 -23.41 18.31 -30.56
N TYR A 600 -23.54 17.24 -29.79
CA TYR A 600 -22.81 15.97 -30.00
C TYR A 600 -23.78 14.91 -30.52
N PRO A 601 -23.31 13.93 -31.31
CA PRO A 601 -24.15 12.86 -31.83
C PRO A 601 -24.80 12.01 -30.74
N ASP A 602 -25.99 11.49 -31.04
CA ASP A 602 -26.73 10.64 -30.12
C ASP A 602 -25.99 9.34 -29.77
N SER A 603 -25.22 8.79 -30.72
CA SER A 603 -24.41 7.58 -30.53
C SER A 603 -23.33 7.76 -29.45
N LEU A 604 -22.63 8.90 -29.47
CA LEU A 604 -21.65 9.24 -28.43
C LEU A 604 -22.33 9.38 -27.07
N LEU A 605 -23.39 10.19 -27.00
CA LEU A 605 -24.08 10.51 -25.74
C LEU A 605 -24.84 9.32 -25.14
N TYR A 606 -25.15 8.30 -25.93
CA TYR A 606 -25.76 7.06 -25.45
C TYR A 606 -24.82 6.30 -24.51
N HIS A 607 -23.53 6.21 -24.85
CA HIS A 607 -22.52 5.53 -24.03
C HIS A 607 -21.82 6.47 -23.05
N PHE A 608 -21.65 7.75 -23.42
CA PHE A 608 -20.91 8.75 -22.66
C PHE A 608 -21.77 10.01 -22.43
N PRO A 609 -22.80 9.94 -21.56
CA PRO A 609 -23.69 11.07 -21.31
C PRO A 609 -23.01 12.25 -20.62
N SER A 610 -21.90 12.00 -19.91
CA SER A 610 -21.15 12.99 -19.16
C SER A 610 -19.95 13.54 -19.93
N GLN A 611 -19.60 14.80 -19.65
CA GLN A 611 -18.38 15.43 -20.17
C GLN A 611 -17.50 15.92 -19.04
N LEU A 612 -16.18 15.83 -19.20
CA LEU A 612 -15.22 16.42 -18.27
C LEU A 612 -14.27 17.41 -18.95
N ARG A 613 -13.76 18.35 -18.16
CA ARG A 613 -12.71 19.30 -18.53
C ARG A 613 -11.72 19.41 -17.38
N LEU A 614 -10.48 18.97 -17.62
CA LEU A 614 -9.37 19.07 -16.67
C LEU A 614 -8.52 20.30 -16.98
N ASP A 615 -8.31 21.14 -15.97
CA ASP A 615 -7.45 22.32 -16.06
C ASP A 615 -6.57 22.43 -14.81
N ALA A 616 -5.42 21.74 -14.83
CA ALA A 616 -4.39 21.80 -13.80
C ALA A 616 -3.20 22.64 -14.28
N LEU A 617 -2.54 23.38 -13.38
CA LEU A 617 -1.36 24.16 -13.73
C LEU A 617 -0.18 23.23 -14.12
N PRO A 618 0.68 23.64 -15.08
CA PRO A 618 1.82 22.84 -15.54
C PRO A 618 2.94 22.64 -14.50
N GLU A 619 2.85 23.27 -13.32
CA GLU A 619 3.91 23.31 -12.29
C GLU A 619 3.66 22.34 -11.12
N LEU A 620 2.82 21.31 -11.31
CA LEU A 620 2.59 20.30 -10.28
C LEU A 620 3.84 19.44 -10.08
N VAL A 621 4.32 19.39 -8.83
CA VAL A 621 5.47 18.56 -8.42
C VAL A 621 5.11 17.08 -8.40
N ASP A 622 3.85 16.75 -8.11
CA ASP A 622 3.34 15.39 -8.00
C ASP A 622 2.17 15.18 -8.96
N ILE A 623 2.40 14.42 -10.03
CA ILE A 623 1.40 14.16 -11.08
C ILE A 623 0.26 13.26 -10.60
N SER A 624 0.45 12.53 -9.49
CA SER A 624 -0.62 11.73 -8.86
C SER A 624 -1.82 12.57 -8.48
N VAL A 625 -1.58 13.83 -8.14
CA VAL A 625 -2.62 14.73 -7.65
C VAL A 625 -3.62 15.07 -8.77
N SER A 626 -3.15 15.21 -10.01
CA SER A 626 -4.02 15.35 -11.19
C SER A 626 -4.89 14.11 -11.40
N ARG A 627 -4.34 12.91 -11.15
CA ARG A 627 -5.09 11.65 -11.20
C ARG A 627 -6.17 11.64 -10.12
N ILE A 628 -5.82 11.95 -8.86
CA ILE A 628 -6.78 12.00 -7.75
C ILE A 628 -7.89 13.03 -8.01
N LEU A 629 -7.54 14.19 -8.57
CA LEU A 629 -8.50 15.23 -8.95
C LEU A 629 -9.49 14.70 -9.98
N LEU A 630 -9.01 14.06 -11.04
CA LEU A 630 -9.86 13.43 -12.06
C LEU A 630 -10.73 12.33 -11.43
N THR A 631 -10.13 11.41 -10.67
CA THR A 631 -10.81 10.31 -9.98
C THR A 631 -11.90 10.83 -9.03
N SER A 632 -11.71 11.98 -8.39
CA SER A 632 -12.74 12.64 -7.56
C SER A 632 -13.99 13.00 -8.38
N LEU A 633 -13.80 13.57 -9.57
CA LEU A 633 -14.90 13.87 -10.47
C LEU A 633 -15.57 12.60 -11.00
N LEU A 634 -14.79 11.61 -11.46
CA LEU A 634 -15.32 10.35 -11.97
C LEU A 634 -16.17 9.64 -10.91
N THR A 635 -15.70 9.66 -9.66
CA THR A 635 -16.42 9.14 -8.49
C THR A 635 -17.79 9.84 -8.34
N ALA A 636 -17.82 11.17 -8.43
CA ALA A 636 -19.04 11.97 -8.31
C ALA A 636 -20.04 11.72 -9.45
N LEU A 637 -19.55 11.63 -10.70
CA LEU A 637 -20.37 11.33 -11.87
C LEU A 637 -20.99 9.93 -11.76
N LYS A 638 -20.19 8.92 -11.43
CA LYS A 638 -20.67 7.54 -11.21
C LYS A 638 -21.68 7.46 -10.06
N ALA A 639 -21.41 8.15 -8.95
CA ALA A 639 -22.31 8.20 -7.79
C ALA A 639 -23.70 8.77 -8.12
N ASN A 640 -23.79 9.68 -9.10
CA ASN A 640 -25.03 10.25 -9.58
C ASN A 640 -25.55 9.57 -10.88
N GLY A 641 -25.07 8.36 -11.20
CA GLY A 641 -25.66 7.47 -12.19
C GLY A 641 -25.09 7.57 -13.61
N SER A 642 -23.99 8.30 -13.82
CA SER A 642 -23.33 8.30 -15.13
C SER A 642 -22.70 6.94 -15.45
N GLN A 643 -22.92 6.47 -16.68
CA GLN A 643 -22.35 5.22 -17.20
C GLN A 643 -21.03 5.43 -17.94
N GLY A 644 -20.76 6.67 -18.37
CA GLY A 644 -19.58 6.99 -19.15
C GLY A 644 -19.37 8.50 -19.26
N VAL A 645 -18.10 8.87 -19.46
CA VAL A 645 -17.66 10.24 -19.59
C VAL A 645 -16.74 10.41 -20.79
N PHE A 646 -16.78 11.56 -21.44
CA PHE A 646 -15.82 11.92 -22.49
C PHE A 646 -15.17 13.29 -22.26
N CYS A 647 -14.08 13.54 -22.97
CA CYS A 647 -13.44 14.86 -23.05
C CYS A 647 -12.86 15.11 -24.44
N GLU A 648 -12.64 16.38 -24.75
CA GLU A 648 -11.99 16.82 -25.99
C GLU A 648 -10.55 17.28 -25.67
N VAL A 649 -9.60 16.80 -26.47
CA VAL A 649 -8.17 17.11 -26.32
C VAL A 649 -7.61 17.53 -27.67
N GLN A 650 -6.76 18.55 -27.69
CA GLN A 650 -6.08 18.96 -28.92
C GLN A 650 -5.06 17.88 -29.34
N PRO A 651 -4.97 17.49 -30.62
CA PRO A 651 -4.01 16.47 -31.08
C PRO A 651 -2.55 16.86 -30.81
N THR A 652 -2.28 18.15 -30.69
CA THR A 652 -0.96 18.72 -30.37
C THR A 652 -0.58 18.54 -28.90
N ASP A 653 -1.56 18.34 -27.99
CA ASP A 653 -1.34 18.14 -26.56
C ASP A 653 -1.08 16.65 -26.24
N ARG A 654 0.10 16.17 -26.67
CA ARG A 654 0.52 14.77 -26.49
C ARG A 654 0.56 14.35 -25.02
N GLN A 655 0.94 15.26 -24.11
CA GLN A 655 1.02 14.98 -22.69
C GLN A 655 -0.35 14.66 -22.09
N ARG A 656 -1.38 15.45 -22.45
CA ARG A 656 -2.74 15.22 -21.97
C ARG A 656 -3.36 13.95 -22.56
N LEU A 657 -3.09 13.67 -23.84
CA LEU A 657 -3.51 12.41 -24.47
C LEU A 657 -2.92 11.20 -23.74
N GLU A 658 -1.59 11.17 -23.54
CA GLU A 658 -0.92 10.08 -22.84
C GLU A 658 -1.40 9.92 -21.39
N PHE A 659 -1.61 11.04 -20.68
CA PHE A 659 -2.14 11.04 -19.32
C PHE A 659 -3.52 10.40 -19.25
N LEU A 660 -4.45 10.78 -20.13
CA LEU A 660 -5.82 10.25 -20.14
C LEU A 660 -5.85 8.79 -20.59
N THR A 661 -5.04 8.39 -21.57
CA THR A 661 -4.95 7.00 -22.01
C THR A 661 -4.44 6.09 -20.90
N LYS A 662 -3.45 6.53 -20.10
CA LYS A 662 -2.99 5.80 -18.89
C LYS A 662 -4.08 5.65 -17.82
N LEU A 663 -5.10 6.51 -17.85
CA LEU A 663 -6.29 6.45 -17.00
C LEU A 663 -7.45 5.71 -17.68
N GLY A 664 -7.20 4.96 -18.75
CA GLY A 664 -8.17 4.12 -19.44
C GLY A 664 -9.17 4.89 -20.31
N PHE A 665 -8.85 6.11 -20.72
CA PHE A 665 -9.61 6.80 -21.77
C PHE A 665 -9.17 6.31 -23.16
N LEU A 666 -10.14 6.05 -24.02
CA LEU A 666 -9.93 5.54 -25.38
C LEU A 666 -10.41 6.56 -26.41
N GLU A 667 -9.70 6.65 -27.55
CA GLU A 667 -10.10 7.49 -28.67
C GLU A 667 -11.38 6.97 -29.33
N ILE A 668 -12.33 7.87 -29.56
CA ILE A 668 -13.58 7.60 -30.26
C ILE A 668 -13.41 8.11 -31.70
N LEU A 669 -13.57 7.22 -32.68
CA LEU A 669 -13.28 7.50 -34.09
C LEU A 669 -14.09 8.69 -34.64
N ARG A 670 -13.42 9.52 -35.45
CA ARG A 670 -13.79 10.88 -35.94
C ARG A 670 -15.09 11.03 -36.76
N GLY A 671 -16.01 10.06 -36.74
CA GLY A 671 -17.37 10.25 -37.28
C GLY A 671 -18.29 11.03 -36.34
N GLU A 672 -17.87 11.28 -35.10
CA GLU A 672 -18.77 11.67 -34.00
C GLU A 672 -18.33 12.90 -33.18
N ALA A 673 -17.28 13.61 -33.61
CA ALA A 673 -16.74 14.78 -32.92
C ALA A 673 -17.15 16.09 -33.61
N ARG A 674 -17.28 17.19 -32.84
CA ARG A 674 -17.52 18.54 -33.37
C ARG A 674 -16.52 18.86 -34.48
N SER A 675 -16.94 19.67 -35.46
CA SER A 675 -16.22 20.03 -36.70
C SER A 675 -14.92 20.84 -36.54
N ARG A 676 -14.16 20.67 -35.44
CA ARG A 676 -12.87 21.32 -35.21
C ARG A 676 -11.89 20.32 -34.62
N GLU A 677 -10.80 20.09 -35.35
CA GLU A 677 -9.43 19.61 -35.03
C GLU A 677 -9.10 18.75 -33.77
N GLY A 678 -9.93 18.67 -32.73
CA GLY A 678 -9.76 17.89 -31.50
C GLY A 678 -9.94 16.38 -31.65
N VAL A 679 -9.38 15.65 -30.69
CA VAL A 679 -9.58 14.20 -30.46
C VAL A 679 -10.58 14.05 -29.31
N VAL A 680 -11.58 13.19 -29.48
CA VAL A 680 -12.54 12.83 -28.43
C VAL A 680 -12.08 11.55 -27.74
N LEU A 681 -11.91 11.62 -26.43
CA LEU A 681 -11.54 10.47 -25.60
C LEU A 681 -12.69 10.13 -24.65
N GLY A 682 -13.12 8.86 -24.62
CA GLY A 682 -14.18 8.34 -23.76
C GLY A 682 -13.72 7.29 -22.75
N ARG A 683 -14.42 7.19 -21.62
CA ARG A 683 -14.23 6.19 -20.57
C ARG A 683 -15.56 5.76 -19.97
N LEU A 684 -15.77 4.46 -19.82
CA LEU A 684 -16.90 3.91 -19.05
C LEU A 684 -16.61 3.98 -17.55
N LEU A 685 -17.65 4.21 -16.75
CA LEU A 685 -17.56 4.39 -15.29
C LEU A 685 -18.16 3.22 -14.50
#